data_AF-A0AAW6TXA0-F1
#
_entry.id   AF-A0AAW6TXA0-F1
#
_cell.length_a   1.000
_cell.length_b   1.000
_cell.length_c   1.000
_cell.angle_alpha   90.00
_cell.angle_beta   90.00
_cell.angle_gamma   90.00
#
_symmetry.space_group_name_H-M   'P 1'
#
loop_
_entity.id
_entity.type
_entity.pdbx_description
1 polymer ?
#
loop_
_entity_poly.entity_id
_entity_poly.type
_entity_poly.pdbx_seq_one_letter_code
_entity_poly.pdbx_strand_id
1 'polypeptide(L)'
;MATPSTFRACVAIPLFLALVCPATAAEQIDQSNLPEWGGGWTHVNPTADGQAVMWQTFTPACTSLTAVEIDILTVNPGRGDDVLIVEIARDGVVLASAERSVEDGFDDLLRVEFPEVMPLVPEQVYDLRVRDTGKGQFGWKYGSNTYERGGRFVFAQERPGTDWFFRTYTTAEPAATKYSGGTGEPNDPYQIATAADLIALGETPEDYDKHFILTADIDLDPNLPGRKVFDRAVIAPDTDPNTEWDFDGTAFSGVLDGNGHTISHLTIVGRSYLGLFGHLGYGAEVGNLGVIDVRITGLGYCIGGLAGGNGRGNVTASYSTGIVSGSAEVGGLVGANHVRSGITSSHSACAVTGDNYVGGLVGDNAGGSGHWGHIGNSYSTGTVTGMGECVGGLVGVNWGHVTQCYSTGAIVGGTNVGGLIGSSGSVQEGWGIVTNCLWDIETSGQTASYGGTGKTTAEMQTARTFLDAGWDFVGETANGGEDIWKIAEGLGYPRLAWEKYSGGTGEPNDPYEIATAADLIALGETPDDYDKHFILIADIDLDPNLPGRKVFDRAVIAPDTSDTGNWFDGPPFTGVFDGNAHTISRLTISGGSRLGLFGSLAAASVSNVGLVAADIKGTGDWIGGLVGTYGGFLVLGGEVTNCYSTGTVKGNNHVGGLVGQSWGGRMSQCNSTCAVHGSYSVGGLVGLHFAHTTTYCFSTGTVRGGSFVGGLMGINGGEVADCYSMSTVSGDSSVGGLVGGNYEYFLGHGRPGIITRCYSTGSVSGSMDVGGLVGENTYFEDMWFEREGVVNGSFWDSETSGRATSAGGTGLTTAEMQMSQTFLDAGWDFVGETANGTEDIWWMDEGKDYPRLWWELQIDE
;
A
#
# COMPACT_ATOMS: atom_id res chain seq x y z
N MET A 1 -57.28 -4.73 13.90
CA MET A 1 -57.10 -3.44 14.60
C MET A 1 -55.78 -3.50 15.36
N ALA A 2 -55.00 -2.41 15.25
CA ALA A 2 -53.72 -2.15 15.89
C ALA A 2 -52.48 -2.90 15.34
N THR A 3 -51.73 -2.12 14.54
CA THR A 3 -50.34 -2.25 14.08
C THR A 3 -49.33 -2.27 15.24
N PRO A 4 -48.17 -2.94 15.10
CA PRO A 4 -46.96 -2.61 15.83
C PRO A 4 -46.10 -1.60 15.06
N SER A 5 -45.48 -0.74 15.85
CA SER A 5 -44.62 0.39 15.51
C SER A 5 -43.33 0.00 14.78
N THR A 6 -43.03 0.77 13.74
CA THR A 6 -41.77 0.81 12.99
C THR A 6 -40.65 1.41 13.86
N PHE A 7 -39.63 0.62 14.19
CA PHE A 7 -38.31 1.16 14.57
C PHE A 7 -37.46 1.26 13.30
N ARG A 8 -36.89 2.46 13.11
CA ARG A 8 -36.12 2.86 11.93
C ARG A 8 -34.80 2.10 11.87
N ALA A 9 -34.54 1.44 10.75
CA ALA A 9 -33.20 1.06 10.34
C ALA A 9 -32.38 2.33 10.06
N CYS A 10 -31.24 2.47 10.74
CA CYS A 10 -30.19 3.41 10.35
C CYS A 10 -29.51 2.82 9.11
N VAL A 11 -29.85 3.36 7.94
CA VAL A 11 -29.07 3.16 6.72
C VAL A 11 -27.88 4.10 6.82
N ALA A 12 -26.68 3.54 7.03
CA ALA A 12 -25.44 4.26 6.82
C ALA A 12 -25.30 4.51 5.31
N ILE A 13 -25.44 5.77 4.90
CA ILE A 13 -25.10 6.25 3.56
C ILE A 13 -23.60 6.60 3.63
N PRO A 14 -22.72 6.01 2.82
CA PRO A 14 -21.36 6.51 2.69
C PRO A 14 -21.48 7.86 1.96
N LEU A 15 -21.26 8.94 2.70
CA LEU A 15 -21.15 10.27 2.14
C LEU A 15 -19.79 10.33 1.44
N PHE A 16 -19.78 10.00 0.15
CA PHE A 16 -18.68 10.36 -0.75
C PHE A 16 -18.51 11.88 -0.69
N LEU A 17 -17.45 12.34 -0.04
CA LEU A 17 -16.97 13.70 -0.15
C LEU A 17 -16.47 13.85 -1.60
N ALA A 18 -17.32 14.40 -2.45
CA ALA A 18 -16.88 14.92 -3.73
C ALA A 18 -15.79 15.98 -3.45
N LEU A 19 -14.59 15.76 -3.98
CA LEU A 19 -13.61 16.83 -4.16
C LEU A 19 -14.27 17.92 -5.01
N VAL A 20 -14.82 18.92 -4.34
CA VAL A 20 -15.30 20.17 -4.94
C VAL A 20 -14.44 21.27 -4.37
N CYS A 21 -13.49 21.74 -5.19
CA CYS A 21 -12.59 22.87 -4.95
C CYS A 21 -11.68 22.77 -3.71
N PRO A 22 -10.48 23.36 -3.74
CA PRO A 22 -9.74 23.58 -2.51
C PRO A 22 -10.63 24.43 -1.61
N ALA A 23 -10.86 23.97 -0.38
CA ALA A 23 -11.32 24.84 0.68
C ALA A 23 -10.38 26.05 0.67
N THR A 24 -10.91 27.24 0.37
CA THR A 24 -10.15 28.48 0.52
C THR A 24 -9.65 28.50 1.96
N ALA A 25 -8.33 28.37 2.14
CA ALA A 25 -7.69 28.43 3.43
C ALA A 25 -8.27 29.63 4.19
N ALA A 26 -8.70 29.44 5.43
CA ALA A 26 -9.31 30.52 6.21
C ALA A 26 -8.35 31.71 6.25
N GLU A 27 -8.76 32.85 5.71
CA GLU A 27 -7.94 34.06 5.68
C GLU A 27 -7.97 34.76 7.04
N GLN A 28 -6.83 35.32 7.45
CA GLN A 28 -6.69 36.13 8.66
C GLN A 28 -6.22 37.55 8.31
N ILE A 29 -6.67 38.55 9.08
CA ILE A 29 -6.17 39.93 8.98
C ILE A 29 -4.71 39.96 9.48
N ASP A 30 -3.80 40.36 8.60
CA ASP A 30 -2.41 40.66 8.96
C ASP A 30 -2.36 42.04 9.66
N GLN A 31 -2.87 43.10 9.01
CA GLN A 31 -2.85 44.47 9.54
C GLN A 31 -4.09 45.28 9.16
N SER A 32 -4.40 46.31 9.96
CA SER A 32 -5.59 47.15 9.79
C SER A 32 -5.39 48.53 10.43
N ASN A 33 -5.86 49.60 9.77
CA ASN A 33 -5.80 50.97 10.30
C ASN A 33 -7.10 51.78 10.09
N LEU A 34 -8.26 51.23 10.48
CA LEU A 34 -9.59 51.83 10.28
C LEU A 34 -10.12 52.64 11.51
N PRO A 35 -9.84 53.95 11.68
CA PRO A 35 -10.51 54.80 12.68
C PRO A 35 -11.88 55.32 12.18
N GLU A 36 -12.61 56.05 13.03
CA GLU A 36 -13.81 56.80 12.62
C GLU A 36 -13.45 57.93 11.62
N TRP A 37 -14.18 58.00 10.50
CA TRP A 37 -13.89 58.97 9.44
C TRP A 37 -14.17 60.42 9.85
N GLY A 38 -13.16 61.30 9.72
CA GLY A 38 -13.24 62.72 10.09
C GLY A 38 -13.75 63.66 8.98
N GLY A 39 -14.25 63.13 7.85
CA GLY A 39 -14.82 63.93 6.75
C GLY A 39 -13.85 64.42 5.66
N GLY A 40 -12.57 64.02 5.70
CA GLY A 40 -11.56 64.38 4.70
C GLY A 40 -11.43 63.34 3.58
N TRP A 41 -11.32 63.79 2.32
CA TRP A 41 -11.05 62.93 1.16
C TRP A 41 -10.18 63.63 0.09
N THR A 42 -9.48 62.85 -0.76
CA THR A 42 -8.58 63.38 -1.80
C THR A 42 -8.67 62.57 -3.10
N HIS A 43 -8.41 63.22 -4.25
CA HIS A 43 -8.56 62.61 -5.57
C HIS A 43 -7.43 61.63 -5.91
N VAL A 44 -7.81 60.47 -6.43
CA VAL A 44 -6.89 59.45 -6.95
C VAL A 44 -6.63 59.70 -8.44
N ASN A 45 -5.87 60.75 -8.76
CA ASN A 45 -5.55 61.02 -10.15
C ASN A 45 -4.23 60.34 -10.54
N PRO A 46 -4.19 59.55 -11.63
CA PRO A 46 -2.92 59.07 -12.19
C PRO A 46 -2.14 60.24 -12.81
N THR A 47 -0.83 60.05 -12.99
CA THR A 47 -0.03 60.93 -13.87
C THR A 47 -0.40 60.70 -15.34
N ALA A 48 0.03 61.60 -16.24
CA ALA A 48 -0.24 61.49 -17.69
C ALA A 48 0.31 60.20 -18.34
N ASP A 49 1.23 59.52 -17.67
CA ASP A 49 1.87 58.24 -18.02
C ASP A 49 1.29 57.03 -17.25
N GLY A 50 0.17 57.19 -16.52
CA GLY A 50 -0.56 56.09 -15.88
C GLY A 50 0.06 55.57 -14.58
N GLN A 51 0.98 56.33 -13.96
CA GLN A 51 1.62 55.97 -12.70
C GLN A 51 0.83 56.48 -11.48
N ALA A 52 0.95 55.76 -10.36
CA ALA A 52 0.41 56.18 -9.08
C ALA A 52 1.12 57.47 -8.61
N VAL A 53 0.36 58.54 -8.36
CA VAL A 53 0.88 59.79 -7.80
C VAL A 53 1.07 59.71 -6.28
N MET A 54 0.30 58.82 -5.64
CA MET A 54 0.23 58.66 -4.19
C MET A 54 0.26 57.19 -3.82
N TRP A 55 0.97 56.86 -2.73
CA TRP A 55 1.00 55.53 -2.15
C TRP A 55 1.22 55.62 -0.64
N GLN A 56 0.93 54.54 0.06
CA GLN A 56 1.26 54.39 1.47
C GLN A 56 2.12 53.16 1.66
N THR A 57 3.13 53.24 2.52
CA THR A 57 3.93 52.08 2.86
C THR A 57 3.27 51.25 3.96
N PHE A 58 3.55 49.96 3.99
CA PHE A 58 3.21 49.06 5.11
C PHE A 58 4.33 48.05 5.33
N THR A 59 4.36 47.47 6.53
CA THR A 59 5.40 46.51 6.93
C THR A 59 4.72 45.23 7.42
N PRO A 60 4.51 44.20 6.57
CA PRO A 60 3.76 42.98 6.90
C PRO A 60 4.40 42.20 8.06
N ALA A 61 3.56 41.51 8.84
CA ALA A 61 4.01 40.51 9.81
C ALA A 61 3.92 39.09 9.23
N CYS A 62 3.14 38.91 8.18
CA CYS A 62 2.97 37.67 7.44
C CYS A 62 4.06 37.43 6.37
N THR A 63 4.15 36.17 5.94
CA THR A 63 5.02 35.69 4.84
C THR A 63 4.30 35.68 3.48
N SER A 64 3.00 35.98 3.46
CA SER A 64 2.19 35.99 2.25
C SER A 64 1.01 36.96 2.32
N LEU A 65 0.56 37.46 1.18
CA LEU A 65 -0.61 38.33 1.03
C LEU A 65 -1.59 37.76 0.03
N THR A 66 -2.86 37.67 0.41
CA THR A 66 -3.95 37.14 -0.43
C THR A 66 -4.88 38.25 -0.93
N ALA A 67 -5.15 39.25 -0.09
CA ALA A 67 -6.03 40.37 -0.43
C ALA A 67 -5.70 41.65 0.33
N VAL A 68 -6.18 42.78 -0.18
CA VAL A 68 -6.18 44.08 0.50
C VAL A 68 -7.60 44.66 0.46
N GLU A 69 -8.06 45.22 1.59
CA GLU A 69 -9.26 46.06 1.63
C GLU A 69 -8.88 47.53 1.75
N ILE A 70 -9.58 48.40 1.04
CA ILE A 70 -9.28 49.83 0.97
C ILE A 70 -10.56 50.64 1.10
N ASP A 71 -10.62 51.59 2.04
CA ASP A 71 -11.80 52.46 2.21
C ASP A 71 -11.81 53.58 1.17
N ILE A 72 -12.73 53.47 0.20
CA ILE A 72 -12.83 54.40 -0.93
C ILE A 72 -14.25 54.94 -1.07
N LEU A 73 -14.37 56.08 -1.75
CA LEU A 73 -15.66 56.63 -2.18
C LEU A 73 -15.64 57.11 -3.64
N THR A 74 -16.77 56.99 -4.33
CA THR A 74 -16.95 57.56 -5.68
C THR A 74 -17.50 58.99 -5.60
N VAL A 75 -16.86 59.96 -6.27
CA VAL A 75 -17.21 61.40 -6.13
C VAL A 75 -18.07 61.91 -7.29
N ASN A 76 -19.09 62.70 -6.95
CA ASN A 76 -20.20 63.18 -7.77
C ASN A 76 -19.85 63.94 -9.09
N PRO A 77 -20.31 63.48 -10.28
CA PRO A 77 -20.92 62.17 -10.55
C PRO A 77 -19.85 61.20 -11.07
N GLY A 78 -19.48 60.22 -10.25
CA GLY A 78 -18.72 59.05 -10.70
C GLY A 78 -19.52 58.28 -11.75
N ARG A 79 -18.87 57.45 -12.56
CA ARG A 79 -19.54 56.64 -13.59
C ARG A 79 -19.35 55.17 -13.24
N GLY A 80 -20.44 54.40 -13.28
CA GLY A 80 -20.50 53.02 -12.77
C GLY A 80 -19.69 51.93 -13.49
N ASP A 81 -18.65 52.28 -14.24
CA ASP A 81 -17.77 51.33 -14.97
C ASP A 81 -16.27 51.54 -14.65
N ASP A 82 -15.94 52.23 -13.56
CA ASP A 82 -14.55 52.57 -13.24
C ASP A 82 -13.81 51.38 -12.60
N VAL A 83 -12.55 51.20 -12.99
CA VAL A 83 -11.67 50.12 -12.52
C VAL A 83 -10.54 50.71 -11.68
N LEU A 84 -10.44 50.24 -10.44
CA LEU A 84 -9.35 50.53 -9.53
C LEU A 84 -8.26 49.46 -9.68
N ILE A 85 -7.01 49.89 -9.84
CA ILE A 85 -5.85 49.02 -9.85
C ILE A 85 -5.14 49.16 -8.50
N VAL A 86 -4.99 48.06 -7.78
CA VAL A 86 -4.23 47.98 -6.53
C VAL A 86 -2.95 47.20 -6.79
N GLU A 87 -1.83 47.77 -6.39
CA GLU A 87 -0.53 47.17 -6.58
C GLU A 87 0.28 47.16 -5.29
N ILE A 88 1.06 46.10 -5.13
CA ILE A 88 2.10 46.02 -4.13
C ILE A 88 3.44 46.17 -4.84
N ALA A 89 4.27 47.10 -4.38
CA ALA A 89 5.58 47.36 -4.95
C ALA A 89 6.67 47.41 -3.88
N ARG A 90 7.92 47.18 -4.28
CA ARG A 90 9.11 47.37 -3.44
C ARG A 90 10.25 47.89 -4.29
N ASP A 91 11.03 48.84 -3.77
CA ASP A 91 12.17 49.44 -4.47
C ASP A 91 11.83 49.96 -5.89
N GLY A 92 10.59 50.44 -6.07
CA GLY A 92 10.10 50.93 -7.36
C GLY A 92 9.54 49.87 -8.31
N VAL A 93 9.67 48.57 -7.99
CA VAL A 93 9.18 47.45 -8.81
C VAL A 93 7.83 46.95 -8.32
N VAL A 94 6.85 46.82 -9.22
CA VAL A 94 5.54 46.21 -8.91
C VAL A 94 5.71 44.70 -8.81
N LEU A 95 5.29 44.14 -7.68
CA LEU A 95 5.41 42.72 -7.36
C LEU A 95 4.08 41.97 -7.55
N ALA A 96 2.96 42.64 -7.27
CA ALA A 96 1.61 42.13 -7.52
C ALA A 96 0.69 43.27 -7.94
N SER A 97 -0.30 42.96 -8.78
CA SER A 97 -1.32 43.89 -9.25
C SER A 97 -2.66 43.18 -9.39
N ALA A 98 -3.73 43.84 -8.98
CA ALA A 98 -5.08 43.34 -9.10
C ALA A 98 -6.03 44.48 -9.44
N GLU A 99 -7.05 44.18 -10.24
CA GLU A 99 -8.04 45.15 -10.71
C GLU A 99 -9.41 44.83 -10.10
N ARG A 100 -10.14 45.88 -9.70
CA ARG A 100 -11.49 45.74 -9.18
C ARG A 100 -12.39 46.86 -9.69
N SER A 101 -13.51 46.47 -10.30
CA SER A 101 -14.59 47.41 -10.67
C SER A 101 -15.29 47.93 -9.42
N VAL A 102 -15.61 49.22 -9.42
CA VAL A 102 -16.28 49.90 -8.30
C VAL A 102 -17.66 50.37 -8.76
N GLU A 103 -18.69 50.08 -7.96
CA GLU A 103 -20.07 50.45 -8.26
C GLU A 103 -20.31 51.96 -8.11
N ASP A 104 -21.31 52.50 -8.81
CA ASP A 104 -21.70 53.90 -8.70
C ASP A 104 -22.24 54.22 -7.30
N GLY A 105 -21.73 55.27 -6.66
CA GLY A 105 -22.11 55.66 -5.30
C GLY A 105 -21.46 54.82 -4.19
N PHE A 106 -20.43 54.01 -4.49
CA PHE A 106 -19.71 53.21 -3.49
C PHE A 106 -19.06 54.10 -2.42
N ASP A 107 -19.19 53.71 -1.16
CA ASP A 107 -18.74 54.43 0.04
C ASP A 107 -18.45 53.45 1.19
N ASP A 108 -17.47 52.55 1.02
CA ASP A 108 -17.11 51.49 1.99
C ASP A 108 -15.69 50.92 1.73
N LEU A 109 -15.31 49.84 2.44
CA LEU A 109 -14.11 49.03 2.17
C LEU A 109 -14.27 48.21 0.90
N LEU A 110 -13.48 48.54 -0.12
CA LEU A 110 -13.34 47.74 -1.33
C LEU A 110 -12.29 46.64 -1.11
N ARG A 111 -12.72 45.38 -1.15
CA ARG A 111 -11.83 44.22 -1.15
C ARG A 111 -11.27 43.96 -2.55
N VAL A 112 -9.95 43.81 -2.64
CA VAL A 112 -9.21 43.45 -3.85
C VAL A 112 -8.37 42.21 -3.57
N GLU A 113 -8.71 41.11 -4.25
CA GLU A 113 -8.04 39.81 -4.13
C GLU A 113 -6.97 39.69 -5.21
N PHE A 114 -5.79 39.18 -4.84
CA PHE A 114 -4.73 38.93 -5.81
C PHE A 114 -4.93 37.56 -6.48
N PRO A 115 -4.68 37.44 -7.81
CA PRO A 115 -4.89 36.18 -8.53
C PRO A 115 -4.02 35.02 -8.03
N GLU A 116 -2.86 35.34 -7.44
CA GLU A 116 -1.93 34.39 -6.84
C GLU A 116 -1.50 34.92 -5.47
N VAL A 117 -1.23 34.01 -4.53
CA VAL A 117 -0.73 34.35 -3.19
C VAL A 117 0.64 35.01 -3.32
N MET A 118 0.74 36.27 -2.91
CA MET A 118 1.96 37.05 -3.05
C MET A 118 2.91 36.75 -1.89
N PRO A 119 4.15 36.29 -2.11
CA PRO A 119 5.12 36.11 -1.04
C PRO A 119 5.61 37.47 -0.51
N LEU A 120 5.65 37.59 0.82
CA LEU A 120 6.17 38.74 1.55
C LEU A 120 7.27 38.31 2.51
N VAL A 121 8.13 39.26 2.88
CA VAL A 121 9.12 39.05 3.95
C VAL A 121 8.66 39.88 5.14
N PRO A 122 8.44 39.26 6.32
CA PRO A 122 8.08 40.00 7.53
C PRO A 122 9.09 41.11 7.84
N GLU A 123 8.61 42.21 8.40
CA GLU A 123 9.42 43.38 8.80
C GLU A 123 10.09 44.16 7.65
N GLN A 124 9.84 43.80 6.38
CA GLN A 124 10.28 44.60 5.22
C GLN A 124 9.22 45.64 4.83
N VAL A 125 9.64 46.77 4.27
CA VAL A 125 8.71 47.84 3.85
C VAL A 125 8.25 47.63 2.42
N TYR A 126 6.94 47.68 2.19
CA TYR A 126 6.29 47.59 0.88
C TYR A 126 5.45 48.84 0.60
N ASP A 127 5.29 49.19 -0.68
CA ASP A 127 4.40 50.23 -1.16
C ASP A 127 3.04 49.62 -1.52
N LEU A 128 1.97 50.09 -0.90
CA LEU A 128 0.60 49.88 -1.34
C LEU A 128 0.18 51.06 -2.24
N ARG A 129 0.09 50.80 -3.54
CA ARG A 129 -0.21 51.79 -4.57
C ARG A 129 -1.59 51.52 -5.13
N VAL A 130 -2.33 52.59 -5.38
CA VAL A 130 -3.69 52.48 -5.89
C VAL A 130 -3.87 53.51 -7.00
N ARG A 131 -4.43 53.10 -8.12
CA ARG A 131 -4.53 53.88 -9.36
C ARG A 131 -5.92 53.76 -9.96
N ASP A 132 -6.38 54.84 -10.56
CA ASP A 132 -7.58 54.85 -11.41
C ASP A 132 -7.18 54.70 -12.90
N THR A 133 -7.99 53.99 -13.67
CA THR A 133 -7.90 53.86 -15.13
C THR A 133 -8.40 55.10 -15.90
N GLY A 134 -8.89 56.12 -15.18
CA GLY A 134 -9.00 57.51 -15.66
C GLY A 134 -10.33 57.90 -16.30
N LYS A 135 -11.42 57.20 -15.95
CA LYS A 135 -12.78 57.50 -16.46
C LYS A 135 -13.73 58.13 -15.44
N GLY A 136 -13.36 58.17 -14.16
CA GLY A 136 -14.09 58.86 -13.09
C GLY A 136 -13.19 59.63 -12.11
N GLN A 137 -13.78 60.05 -10.98
CA GLN A 137 -13.06 60.70 -9.88
C GLN A 137 -13.27 59.88 -8.61
N PHE A 138 -12.27 59.09 -8.23
CA PHE A 138 -12.24 58.43 -6.92
C PHE A 138 -11.70 59.36 -5.84
N GLY A 139 -12.32 59.28 -4.66
CA GLY A 139 -11.80 59.85 -3.43
C GLY A 139 -11.39 58.74 -2.47
N TRP A 140 -10.21 58.81 -1.87
CA TRP A 140 -9.94 58.02 -0.66
C TRP A 140 -10.29 58.83 0.57
N LYS A 141 -10.89 58.15 1.55
CA LYS A 141 -11.06 58.70 2.89
C LYS A 141 -9.72 58.71 3.61
N TYR A 142 -9.41 59.81 4.27
CA TYR A 142 -8.25 59.89 5.15
C TYR A 142 -8.64 60.50 6.49
N GLY A 143 -7.91 60.15 7.54
CA GLY A 143 -8.09 60.68 8.88
C GLY A 143 -6.78 61.23 9.46
N SER A 144 -6.89 62.05 10.50
CA SER A 144 -5.74 62.45 11.32
C SER A 144 -5.45 61.37 12.36
N ASN A 145 -4.86 60.25 11.92
CA ASN A 145 -4.32 59.24 12.83
C ASN A 145 -3.21 58.48 12.11
N THR A 146 -1.98 58.59 12.61
CA THR A 146 -0.78 58.06 11.96
C THR A 146 -0.71 56.55 12.12
N TYR A 147 -0.74 55.81 11.02
CA TYR A 147 -0.52 54.37 10.95
C TYR A 147 0.92 54.05 11.36
N GLU A 148 1.07 53.36 12.49
CA GLU A 148 2.38 53.18 13.13
C GLU A 148 3.39 52.37 12.30
N ARG A 149 2.92 51.60 11.29
CA ARG A 149 3.74 50.69 10.46
C ARG A 149 3.90 51.15 9.01
N GLY A 150 3.68 52.43 8.74
CA GLY A 150 3.73 52.97 7.38
C GLY A 150 3.77 54.48 7.31
N GLY A 151 3.90 55.01 6.09
CA GLY A 151 3.88 56.44 5.82
C GLY A 151 3.29 56.74 4.44
N ARG A 152 2.63 57.89 4.32
CA ARG A 152 2.04 58.37 3.06
C ARG A 152 3.02 59.20 2.24
N PHE A 153 3.07 58.94 0.94
CA PHE A 153 3.86 59.67 -0.03
C PHE A 153 2.99 60.26 -1.14
N VAL A 154 3.30 61.50 -1.55
CA VAL A 154 2.65 62.21 -2.66
C VAL A 154 3.76 62.82 -3.52
N PHE A 155 3.83 62.47 -4.81
CA PHE A 155 4.94 62.85 -5.69
C PHE A 155 6.33 62.55 -5.08
N ALA A 156 6.49 61.37 -4.47
CA ALA A 156 7.72 60.95 -3.79
C ALA A 156 8.18 61.86 -2.63
N GLN A 157 7.29 62.68 -2.09
CA GLN A 157 7.51 63.43 -0.86
C GLN A 157 6.60 62.90 0.24
N GLU A 158 7.18 62.63 1.40
CA GLU A 158 6.44 62.18 2.58
C GLU A 158 5.49 63.28 3.07
N ARG A 159 4.25 62.90 3.36
CA ARG A 159 3.19 63.79 3.85
C ARG A 159 2.70 63.29 5.22
N PRO A 160 3.41 63.60 6.31
CA PRO A 160 3.05 63.10 7.64
C PRO A 160 1.71 63.69 8.11
N GLY A 161 0.90 62.86 8.79
CA GLY A 161 -0.31 63.28 9.51
C GLY A 161 -1.66 63.01 8.84
N THR A 162 -1.70 62.29 7.71
CA THR A 162 -2.96 61.87 7.05
C THR A 162 -2.79 60.55 6.28
N ASP A 163 -3.17 59.42 6.87
CA ASP A 163 -3.14 58.10 6.23
C ASP A 163 -4.52 57.70 5.70
N TRP A 164 -4.55 56.81 4.71
CA TRP A 164 -5.79 56.20 4.23
C TRP A 164 -5.99 54.83 4.87
N PHE A 165 -7.23 54.37 4.87
CA PHE A 165 -7.63 53.21 5.66
C PHE A 165 -7.63 51.95 4.82
N PHE A 166 -6.94 50.92 5.29
CA PHE A 166 -6.81 49.64 4.63
C PHE A 166 -6.71 48.46 5.61
N ARG A 167 -6.88 47.24 5.08
CA ARG A 167 -6.53 45.98 5.74
C ARG A 167 -5.77 45.06 4.79
N THR A 168 -4.81 44.30 5.31
CA THR A 168 -4.11 43.23 4.59
C THR A 168 -4.53 41.86 5.10
N TYR A 169 -4.61 40.87 4.20
CA TYR A 169 -5.03 39.50 4.51
C TYR A 169 -3.96 38.48 4.12
N THR A 170 -3.80 37.43 4.91
CA THR A 170 -2.91 36.29 4.67
C THR A 170 -3.65 34.96 4.83
N THR A 171 -3.09 33.88 4.29
CA THR A 171 -3.49 32.52 4.66
C THR A 171 -3.18 32.26 6.14
N ALA A 172 -4.10 31.63 6.88
CA ALA A 172 -3.83 31.20 8.24
C ALA A 172 -2.75 30.10 8.27
N GLU A 173 -1.69 30.30 9.04
CA GLU A 173 -0.69 29.27 9.35
C GLU A 173 -1.25 28.37 10.48
N PRO A 174 -1.18 27.04 10.39
CA PRO A 174 -1.50 26.18 11.52
C PRO A 174 -0.46 26.39 12.64
N ALA A 175 -0.91 26.36 13.90
CA ALA A 175 -0.03 26.44 15.06
C ALA A 175 1.03 25.32 15.03
N ALA A 176 2.27 25.60 15.44
CA ALA A 176 3.32 24.59 15.55
C ALA A 176 2.86 23.44 16.47
N THR A 177 2.73 22.24 15.91
CA THR A 177 2.29 21.04 16.63
C THR A 177 3.47 20.42 17.38
N LYS A 178 3.22 19.86 18.57
CA LYS A 178 4.25 19.25 19.44
C LYS A 178 4.81 17.95 18.84
N TYR A 179 3.95 17.21 18.15
CA TYR A 179 4.23 16.03 17.31
C TYR A 179 3.81 16.34 15.88
N SER A 180 3.59 15.32 15.04
CA SER A 180 3.09 15.48 13.67
C SER A 180 1.66 16.03 13.55
N GLY A 181 0.90 16.13 14.65
CA GLY A 181 -0.43 16.71 14.66
C GLY A 181 -1.18 16.52 15.98
N GLY A 182 -2.38 17.11 16.08
CA GLY A 182 -3.30 16.95 17.21
C GLY A 182 -2.97 17.74 18.47
N THR A 183 -3.90 17.73 19.41
CA THR A 183 -3.80 18.40 20.73
C THR A 183 -3.67 17.44 21.90
N GLY A 184 -3.81 16.13 21.67
CA GLY A 184 -3.73 15.09 22.69
C GLY A 184 -5.04 14.85 23.43
N GLU A 185 -6.12 15.53 23.02
CA GLU A 185 -7.47 15.35 23.54
C GLU A 185 -8.18 14.19 22.82
N PRO A 186 -9.19 13.54 23.43
CA PRO A 186 -9.82 12.35 22.85
C PRO A 186 -10.38 12.52 21.43
N ASN A 187 -10.83 13.73 21.08
CA ASN A 187 -11.37 14.06 19.76
C ASN A 187 -10.35 14.65 18.79
N ASP A 188 -9.11 14.84 19.25
CA ASP A 188 -7.99 15.38 18.48
C ASP A 188 -6.67 14.81 19.05
N PRO A 189 -6.48 13.48 18.96
CA PRO A 189 -5.33 12.80 19.54
C PRO A 189 -4.03 13.26 18.89
N TYR A 190 -2.93 13.22 19.63
CA TYR A 190 -1.61 13.48 19.08
C TYR A 190 -1.27 12.44 18.00
N GLN A 191 -0.80 12.92 16.84
CA GLN A 191 -0.43 12.08 15.72
C GLN A 191 1.04 11.70 15.80
N ILE A 192 1.31 10.40 15.82
CA ILE A 192 2.66 9.82 15.74
C ILE A 192 2.85 9.31 14.31
N ALA A 193 3.53 10.11 13.48
CA ALA A 193 3.76 9.79 12.06
C ALA A 193 5.21 9.40 11.77
N THR A 194 6.11 9.65 12.72
CA THR A 194 7.56 9.44 12.52
C THR A 194 8.21 8.81 13.75
N ALA A 195 9.38 8.17 13.53
CA ALA A 195 10.22 7.70 14.62
C ALA A 195 10.63 8.82 15.59
N ALA A 196 10.78 10.06 15.08
CA ALA A 196 11.11 11.21 15.91
C ALA A 196 9.96 11.58 16.86
N ASP A 197 8.71 11.51 16.41
CA ASP A 197 7.53 11.74 17.26
C ASP A 197 7.46 10.72 18.39
N LEU A 198 7.65 9.43 18.07
CA LEU A 198 7.60 8.35 19.05
C LEU A 198 8.72 8.48 20.09
N ILE A 199 9.94 8.81 19.66
CA ILE A 199 11.06 9.06 20.57
C ILE A 199 10.77 10.29 21.43
N ALA A 200 10.21 11.36 20.86
CA ALA A 200 9.85 12.57 21.61
C ALA A 200 8.78 12.29 22.68
N LEU A 201 7.78 11.45 22.38
CA LEU A 201 6.79 10.98 23.35
C LEU A 201 7.48 10.27 24.52
N GLY A 202 8.43 9.38 24.24
CA GLY A 202 9.22 8.69 25.26
C GLY A 202 9.93 9.62 26.25
N GLU A 203 10.35 10.81 25.79
CA GLU A 203 11.06 11.81 26.59
C GLU A 203 10.11 12.87 27.21
N THR A 204 8.78 12.70 27.10
CA THR A 204 7.77 13.67 27.56
C THR A 204 6.73 13.04 28.50
N PRO A 205 7.08 12.70 29.75
CA PRO A 205 6.19 12.04 30.70
C PRO A 205 4.92 12.85 31.04
N GLU A 206 4.93 14.16 30.80
CA GLU A 206 3.76 15.03 31.03
C GLU A 206 2.60 14.73 30.08
N ASP A 207 2.83 14.02 28.97
CA ASP A 207 1.79 13.66 28.02
C ASP A 207 1.29 12.22 28.19
N TYR A 208 1.80 11.47 29.17
CA TYR A 208 1.45 10.06 29.36
C TYR A 208 -0.01 9.80 29.74
N ASP A 209 -0.80 10.84 30.03
CA ASP A 209 -2.25 10.77 30.25
C ASP A 209 -3.08 11.20 29.02
N LYS A 210 -2.42 11.50 27.89
CA LYS A 210 -3.05 12.00 26.66
C LYS A 210 -3.42 10.88 25.68
N HIS A 211 -4.14 11.27 24.63
CA HIS A 211 -4.56 10.39 23.53
C HIS A 211 -3.62 10.52 22.34
N PHE A 212 -3.22 9.39 21.77
CA PHE A 212 -2.28 9.26 20.67
C PHE A 212 -2.84 8.31 19.61
N ILE A 213 -2.53 8.62 18.35
CA ILE A 213 -2.86 7.77 17.20
C ILE A 213 -1.66 7.67 16.27
N LEU A 214 -1.35 6.46 15.79
CA LEU A 214 -0.38 6.29 14.72
C LEU A 214 -1.03 6.62 13.37
N THR A 215 -0.30 7.33 12.52
CA THR A 215 -0.74 7.68 11.16
C THR A 215 0.18 7.12 10.08
N ALA A 216 1.20 6.37 10.48
CA ALA A 216 2.13 5.66 9.61
C ALA A 216 2.79 4.50 10.38
N ASP A 217 3.32 3.53 9.64
CA ASP A 217 4.26 2.54 10.20
C ASP A 217 5.57 3.23 10.61
N ILE A 218 6.13 2.84 11.75
CA ILE A 218 7.30 3.47 12.36
C ILE A 218 8.48 2.52 12.42
N ASP A 219 9.53 2.80 11.65
CA ASP A 219 10.77 2.04 11.68
C ASP A 219 11.81 2.63 12.66
N LEU A 220 12.14 1.84 13.68
CA LEU A 220 13.14 2.15 14.71
C LEU A 220 14.51 1.50 14.48
N ASP A 221 14.81 0.99 13.27
CA ASP A 221 16.13 0.40 12.95
C ASP A 221 17.26 1.34 13.39
N PRO A 222 18.14 0.93 14.31
CA PRO A 222 19.21 1.77 14.83
C PRO A 222 20.22 2.22 13.76
N ASN A 223 20.22 1.63 12.56
CA ASN A 223 21.06 2.05 11.43
C ASN A 223 20.46 3.23 10.64
N LEU A 224 19.18 3.55 10.83
CA LEU A 224 18.52 4.68 10.19
C LEU A 224 18.83 6.00 10.92
N PRO A 225 18.86 7.15 10.21
CA PRO A 225 19.17 8.44 10.82
C PRO A 225 18.23 8.79 11.99
N GLY A 226 18.80 9.15 13.15
CA GLY A 226 18.05 9.58 14.33
C GLY A 226 17.48 8.45 15.20
N ARG A 227 17.70 7.18 14.84
CA ARG A 227 17.31 6.01 15.65
C ARG A 227 18.44 5.59 16.59
N LYS A 228 18.12 4.81 17.62
CA LYS A 228 19.07 4.38 18.65
C LYS A 228 18.70 3.00 19.19
N VAL A 229 19.69 2.30 19.74
CA VAL A 229 19.44 1.21 20.68
C VAL A 229 19.06 1.83 22.02
N PHE A 230 17.92 1.41 22.58
CA PHE A 230 17.43 1.93 23.85
C PHE A 230 18.03 1.13 25.02
N ASP A 231 18.29 1.81 26.14
CA ASP A 231 18.81 1.21 27.38
C ASP A 231 17.71 0.94 28.44
N ARG A 232 16.48 1.35 28.14
CA ARG A 232 15.25 1.22 28.91
C ARG A 232 14.05 1.22 27.95
N ALA A 233 12.84 0.99 28.45
CA ALA A 233 11.64 1.11 27.62
C ALA A 233 11.52 2.49 26.96
N VAL A 234 10.85 2.55 25.80
CA VAL A 234 10.71 3.80 25.04
C VAL A 234 9.77 4.76 25.75
N ILE A 235 8.60 4.26 26.17
CA ILE A 235 7.54 5.01 26.85
C ILE A 235 7.41 4.49 28.27
N ALA A 236 7.21 5.38 29.24
CA ALA A 236 7.10 5.03 30.66
C ALA A 236 8.25 4.14 31.16
N PRO A 237 9.53 4.53 30.95
CA PRO A 237 10.64 3.75 31.44
C PRO A 237 10.72 3.78 32.95
N ASP A 238 11.22 2.68 33.50
CA ASP A 238 11.65 2.65 34.89
C ASP A 238 12.87 3.58 35.10
N THR A 239 12.94 4.22 36.27
CA THR A 239 13.95 5.24 36.57
C THR A 239 14.98 4.81 37.62
N ASP A 240 14.75 3.71 38.35
CA ASP A 240 15.75 3.11 39.24
C ASP A 240 16.08 1.66 38.85
N PRO A 241 17.20 1.41 38.16
CA PRO A 241 17.58 0.06 37.74
C PRO A 241 17.94 -0.91 38.89
N ASN A 242 17.96 -0.44 40.14
CA ASN A 242 18.39 -1.22 41.30
C ASN A 242 17.23 -1.78 42.14
N THR A 243 15.99 -1.33 41.92
CA THR A 243 14.79 -1.86 42.56
C THR A 243 14.20 -2.95 41.65
N GLU A 244 14.35 -4.21 42.07
CA GLU A 244 13.95 -5.35 41.22
C GLU A 244 12.45 -5.64 41.21
N TRP A 245 11.68 -5.11 42.16
CA TRP A 245 10.30 -5.54 42.44
C TRP A 245 9.25 -4.42 42.38
N ASP A 246 9.66 -3.17 42.19
CA ASP A 246 8.78 -2.00 42.14
C ASP A 246 9.17 -1.12 40.94
N PHE A 247 8.17 -0.57 40.27
CA PHE A 247 8.37 0.38 39.17
C PHE A 247 8.46 1.81 39.73
N ASP A 248 9.57 2.50 39.46
CA ASP A 248 9.85 3.85 40.01
C ASP A 248 9.63 4.98 38.97
N GLY A 249 9.20 4.65 37.76
CA GLY A 249 8.91 5.63 36.70
C GLY A 249 7.51 6.26 36.75
N THR A 250 7.22 7.15 35.78
CA THR A 250 5.85 7.62 35.51
C THR A 250 5.18 6.63 34.58
N ALA A 251 4.12 5.96 35.05
CA ALA A 251 3.38 4.99 34.25
C ALA A 251 2.59 5.68 33.13
N PHE A 252 2.44 5.00 31.98
CA PHE A 252 1.55 5.45 30.92
C PHE A 252 0.09 5.24 31.34
N SER A 253 -0.76 6.26 31.33
CA SER A 253 -2.17 6.18 31.73
C SER A 253 -3.15 6.71 30.68
N GLY A 254 -2.63 7.06 29.50
CA GLY A 254 -3.38 7.61 28.37
C GLY A 254 -3.84 6.53 27.39
N VAL A 255 -4.11 6.95 26.16
CA VAL A 255 -4.57 6.07 25.09
C VAL A 255 -3.57 6.09 23.94
N LEU A 256 -3.08 4.94 23.51
CA LEU A 256 -2.33 4.78 22.27
C LEU A 256 -3.11 3.85 21.34
N ASP A 257 -3.70 4.43 20.29
CA ASP A 257 -4.32 3.68 19.20
C ASP A 257 -3.30 3.52 18.07
N GLY A 258 -2.86 2.28 17.83
CA GLY A 258 -1.99 1.96 16.70
C GLY A 258 -2.69 2.14 15.35
N ASN A 259 -4.02 2.21 15.30
CA ASN A 259 -4.80 2.39 14.07
C ASN A 259 -4.42 1.37 12.96
N GLY A 260 -4.00 0.17 13.37
CA GLY A 260 -3.54 -0.89 12.46
C GLY A 260 -2.09 -0.75 11.97
N HIS A 261 -1.37 0.30 12.38
CA HIS A 261 0.04 0.51 12.05
C HIS A 261 0.98 -0.30 12.95
N THR A 262 2.22 -0.41 12.49
CA THR A 262 3.29 -1.15 13.17
C THR A 262 4.43 -0.27 13.64
N ILE A 263 5.14 -0.72 14.67
CA ILE A 263 6.44 -0.21 15.09
C ILE A 263 7.45 -1.33 14.92
N SER A 264 8.44 -1.16 14.04
CA SER A 264 9.40 -2.22 13.69
C SER A 264 10.81 -1.97 14.23
N HIS A 265 11.60 -3.04 14.32
CA HIS A 265 13.04 -3.02 14.63
C HIS A 265 13.43 -2.41 15.98
N LEU A 266 12.50 -2.39 16.95
CA LEU A 266 12.75 -1.89 18.29
C LEU A 266 13.83 -2.73 18.99
N THR A 267 15.00 -2.12 19.22
CA THR A 267 16.13 -2.78 19.90
C THR A 267 16.35 -2.18 21.29
N ILE A 268 16.24 -2.99 22.34
CA ILE A 268 16.41 -2.59 23.74
C ILE A 268 17.40 -3.52 24.45
N VAL A 269 18.38 -2.95 25.14
CA VAL A 269 19.30 -3.67 26.03
C VAL A 269 19.32 -3.00 27.40
N GLY A 270 18.63 -3.57 28.38
CA GLY A 270 18.41 -2.96 29.69
C GLY A 270 18.36 -3.96 30.85
N ARG A 271 17.73 -3.57 31.96
CA ARG A 271 17.55 -4.44 33.15
C ARG A 271 16.12 -4.97 33.26
N SER A 272 15.22 -4.20 33.87
CA SER A 272 13.82 -4.57 34.16
C SER A 272 12.83 -3.64 33.46
N TYR A 273 11.54 -4.03 33.42
CA TYR A 273 10.45 -3.23 32.84
C TYR A 273 10.74 -2.79 31.40
N LEU A 274 11.03 -3.76 30.54
CA LEU A 274 11.39 -3.51 29.14
C LEU A 274 10.25 -3.89 28.20
N GLY A 275 10.10 -3.08 27.16
CA GLY A 275 9.09 -3.15 26.11
C GLY A 275 9.04 -1.82 25.37
N LEU A 276 8.13 -1.68 24.40
CA LEU A 276 7.76 -0.34 23.92
C LEU A 276 7.33 0.54 25.12
N PHE A 277 6.53 -0.03 26.01
CA PHE A 277 6.15 0.53 27.30
C PHE A 277 6.91 -0.14 28.45
N GLY A 278 7.39 0.63 29.42
CA GLY A 278 7.93 0.05 30.65
C GLY A 278 6.80 -0.40 31.57
N HIS A 279 5.84 0.49 31.83
CA HIS A 279 4.68 0.19 32.65
C HIS A 279 3.40 0.90 32.19
N LEU A 280 2.32 0.13 32.02
CA LEU A 280 0.97 0.64 31.82
C LEU A 280 0.29 0.82 33.17
N GLY A 281 -0.22 2.01 33.44
CA GLY A 281 -0.89 2.39 34.68
C GLY A 281 -2.41 2.34 34.61
N TYR A 282 -3.05 2.90 35.64
CA TYR A 282 -4.50 2.94 35.74
C TYR A 282 -5.13 3.74 34.60
N GLY A 283 -6.03 3.09 33.85
CA GLY A 283 -6.77 3.73 32.75
C GLY A 283 -6.01 3.73 31.42
N ALA A 284 -4.82 3.14 31.36
CA ALA A 284 -4.09 3.01 30.11
C ALA A 284 -4.87 2.14 29.10
N GLU A 285 -4.99 2.60 27.87
CA GLU A 285 -5.57 1.84 26.77
C GLU A 285 -4.56 1.79 25.62
N VAL A 286 -4.10 0.58 25.27
CA VAL A 286 -3.17 0.36 24.15
C VAL A 286 -3.83 -0.63 23.19
N GLY A 287 -4.11 -0.17 21.99
CA GLY A 287 -4.97 -0.86 21.04
C GLY A 287 -4.41 -0.90 19.63
N ASN A 288 -4.78 -1.91 18.84
CA ASN A 288 -4.57 -1.93 17.37
C ASN A 288 -3.11 -1.72 16.93
N LEU A 289 -2.16 -2.25 17.70
CA LEU A 289 -0.73 -1.95 17.54
C LEU A 289 0.10 -3.23 17.38
N GLY A 290 0.87 -3.30 16.30
CA GLY A 290 1.92 -4.31 16.12
C GLY A 290 3.29 -3.77 16.50
N VAL A 291 4.02 -4.47 17.38
CA VAL A 291 5.44 -4.18 17.64
C VAL A 291 6.28 -5.33 17.09
N ILE A 292 6.80 -5.15 15.88
CA ILE A 292 7.35 -6.24 15.06
C ILE A 292 8.88 -6.18 14.98
N ASP A 293 9.49 -7.35 14.71
CA ASP A 293 10.94 -7.54 14.69
C ASP A 293 11.67 -6.89 15.88
N VAL A 294 11.14 -7.09 17.08
CA VAL A 294 11.75 -6.57 18.30
C VAL A 294 13.00 -7.35 18.65
N ARG A 295 13.98 -6.68 19.25
CA ARG A 295 15.15 -7.32 19.85
C ARG A 295 15.35 -6.77 21.25
N ILE A 296 14.73 -7.41 22.24
CA ILE A 296 14.74 -6.96 23.63
C ILE A 296 15.56 -7.93 24.48
N THR A 297 16.56 -7.40 25.18
CA THR A 297 17.41 -8.16 26.12
C THR A 297 17.42 -7.45 27.47
N GLY A 298 16.74 -8.04 28.44
CA GLY A 298 16.72 -7.64 29.84
C GLY A 298 17.56 -8.56 30.72
N LEU A 299 18.10 -8.00 31.80
CA LEU A 299 18.84 -8.74 32.83
C LEU A 299 18.03 -8.97 34.12
N GLY A 300 16.81 -8.43 34.19
CA GLY A 300 15.94 -8.44 35.37
C GLY A 300 14.55 -9.01 35.10
N TYR A 301 13.54 -8.32 35.63
CA TYR A 301 12.14 -8.75 35.68
C TYR A 301 11.24 -7.95 34.73
N CYS A 302 10.03 -8.44 34.47
CA CYS A 302 9.00 -7.75 33.69
C CYS A 302 9.49 -7.36 32.29
N ILE A 303 9.73 -8.36 31.43
CA ILE A 303 10.23 -8.15 30.07
C ILE A 303 9.16 -8.59 29.07
N GLY A 304 8.71 -7.68 28.22
CA GLY A 304 7.75 -7.95 27.15
C GLY A 304 8.10 -7.23 25.84
N GLY A 305 7.57 -7.70 24.71
CA GLY A 305 7.69 -7.01 23.43
C GLY A 305 6.99 -5.65 23.43
N LEU A 306 5.72 -5.65 23.88
CA LEU A 306 4.89 -4.45 23.96
C LEU A 306 5.08 -3.73 25.31
N ALA A 307 4.97 -4.44 26.43
CA ALA A 307 5.04 -3.84 27.75
C ALA A 307 5.83 -4.68 28.76
N GLY A 308 6.62 -4.03 29.60
CA GLY A 308 7.25 -4.70 30.74
C GLY A 308 6.22 -5.17 31.76
N GLY A 309 5.41 -4.24 32.28
CA GLY A 309 4.31 -4.52 33.21
C GLY A 309 3.00 -3.84 32.82
N ASN A 310 1.88 -4.52 33.06
CA ASN A 310 0.53 -3.98 32.92
C ASN A 310 -0.14 -3.86 34.29
N GLY A 311 -0.16 -2.65 34.85
CA GLY A 311 -0.69 -2.27 36.16
C GLY A 311 -2.03 -1.53 36.09
N ARG A 312 -3.10 -2.24 35.74
CA ARG A 312 -4.49 -1.77 35.54
C ARG A 312 -4.74 -1.03 34.22
N GLY A 313 -3.97 -1.36 33.19
CA GLY A 313 -4.23 -0.98 31.81
C GLY A 313 -4.96 -2.09 31.04
N ASN A 314 -5.39 -1.75 29.83
CA ASN A 314 -6.04 -2.64 28.89
C ASN A 314 -5.25 -2.68 27.57
N VAL A 315 -4.85 -3.89 27.17
CA VAL A 315 -4.17 -4.16 25.90
C VAL A 315 -5.13 -4.91 24.99
N THR A 316 -5.44 -4.36 23.82
CA THR A 316 -6.43 -4.93 22.89
C THR A 316 -5.91 -4.97 21.46
N ALA A 317 -6.28 -6.00 20.67
CA ALA A 317 -5.96 -6.04 19.23
C ALA A 317 -4.47 -5.74 18.93
N SER A 318 -3.56 -6.21 19.78
CA SER A 318 -2.15 -5.85 19.74
C SER A 318 -1.27 -7.08 19.68
N TYR A 319 -0.09 -6.94 19.07
CA TYR A 319 0.79 -8.08 18.88
C TYR A 319 2.27 -7.72 18.88
N SER A 320 3.09 -8.76 19.01
CA SER A 320 4.56 -8.66 18.98
C SER A 320 5.21 -9.81 18.22
N THR A 321 6.28 -9.51 17.48
CA THR A 321 7.15 -10.49 16.82
C THR A 321 8.63 -10.13 17.04
N GLY A 322 9.53 -11.11 16.92
CA GLY A 322 10.96 -10.92 17.13
C GLY A 322 11.53 -11.76 18.27
N ILE A 323 12.47 -11.21 19.04
CA ILE A 323 13.20 -11.91 20.10
C ILE A 323 13.08 -11.13 21.41
N VAL A 324 12.61 -11.81 22.45
CA VAL A 324 12.50 -11.28 23.81
C VAL A 324 13.29 -12.17 24.76
N SER A 325 14.25 -11.59 25.48
CA SER A 325 15.09 -12.31 26.44
C SER A 325 15.14 -11.59 27.78
N GLY A 326 14.94 -12.30 28.88
CA GLY A 326 14.95 -11.75 30.26
C GLY A 326 15.44 -12.76 31.30
N SER A 327 15.40 -12.41 32.59
CA SER A 327 15.66 -13.40 33.67
C SER A 327 14.36 -13.96 34.22
N ALA A 328 13.41 -13.12 34.63
CA ALA A 328 12.13 -13.58 35.14
C ALA A 328 10.95 -12.73 34.66
N GLU A 329 9.73 -13.29 34.68
CA GLU A 329 8.50 -12.63 34.21
C GLU A 329 8.66 -12.15 32.77
N VAL A 330 9.02 -13.11 31.90
CA VAL A 330 9.31 -12.86 30.49
C VAL A 330 8.13 -13.33 29.66
N GLY A 331 7.47 -12.39 28.99
CA GLY A 331 6.38 -12.63 28.07
C GLY A 331 6.74 -12.18 26.66
N GLY A 332 6.19 -12.82 25.63
CA GLY A 332 6.37 -12.32 24.26
C GLY A 332 5.74 -10.95 24.06
N LEU A 333 4.53 -10.73 24.62
CA LEU A 333 3.81 -9.45 24.54
C LEU A 333 3.96 -8.60 25.80
N VAL A 334 3.65 -9.17 26.97
CA VAL A 334 3.69 -8.46 28.27
C VAL A 334 4.45 -9.29 29.29
N GLY A 335 5.41 -8.70 30.00
CA GLY A 335 6.16 -9.42 31.05
C GLY A 335 5.25 -9.86 32.21
N ALA A 336 4.62 -8.91 32.88
CA ALA A 336 3.68 -9.15 33.98
C ALA A 336 2.33 -8.46 33.77
N ASN A 337 1.23 -9.20 33.91
CA ASN A 337 -0.14 -8.70 33.86
C ASN A 337 -0.74 -8.69 35.27
N HIS A 338 -0.83 -7.51 35.89
CA HIS A 338 -1.24 -7.39 37.29
C HIS A 338 -2.77 -7.47 37.49
N VAL A 339 -3.21 -7.39 38.75
CA VAL A 339 -4.64 -7.44 39.12
C VAL A 339 -5.42 -6.27 38.50
N ARG A 340 -6.60 -6.57 37.92
CA ARG A 340 -7.47 -5.62 37.21
C ARG A 340 -6.88 -5.11 35.89
N SER A 341 -5.92 -5.83 35.33
CA SER A 341 -5.37 -5.58 33.99
C SER A 341 -6.01 -6.54 32.97
N GLY A 342 -6.17 -6.06 31.74
CA GLY A 342 -6.75 -6.83 30.64
C GLY A 342 -5.79 -6.96 29.46
N ILE A 343 -5.71 -8.17 28.90
CA ILE A 343 -5.09 -8.45 27.60
C ILE A 343 -6.10 -9.24 26.80
N THR A 344 -6.63 -8.67 25.72
CA THR A 344 -7.67 -9.32 24.92
C THR A 344 -7.43 -9.22 23.43
N SER A 345 -7.82 -10.23 22.66
CA SER A 345 -7.72 -10.21 21.19
C SER A 345 -6.29 -9.88 20.74
N SER A 346 -5.28 -10.48 21.37
CA SER A 346 -3.87 -10.12 21.20
C SER A 346 -3.00 -11.35 21.01
N HIS A 347 -1.81 -11.22 20.41
CA HIS A 347 -0.93 -12.38 20.21
C HIS A 347 0.56 -12.07 20.29
N SER A 348 1.38 -13.12 20.37
CA SER A 348 2.83 -12.99 20.21
C SER A 348 3.42 -14.15 19.41
N ALA A 349 4.28 -13.80 18.45
CA ALA A 349 5.13 -14.74 17.72
C ALA A 349 6.60 -14.62 18.14
N CYS A 350 6.89 -13.93 19.25
CA CYS A 350 8.25 -13.73 19.73
C CYS A 350 8.92 -15.05 20.13
N ALA A 351 10.20 -15.22 19.78
CA ALA A 351 11.06 -16.20 20.43
C ALA A 351 11.41 -15.69 21.84
N VAL A 352 10.84 -16.32 22.86
CA VAL A 352 10.95 -15.90 24.27
C VAL A 352 11.98 -16.76 24.99
N THR A 353 12.97 -16.13 25.63
CA THR A 353 13.96 -16.81 26.47
C THR A 353 14.01 -16.20 27.87
N GLY A 354 13.97 -17.04 28.91
CA GLY A 354 14.18 -16.59 30.28
C GLY A 354 14.57 -17.70 31.25
N ASP A 355 14.69 -17.37 32.54
CA ASP A 355 14.96 -18.33 33.60
C ASP A 355 13.64 -18.78 34.26
N ASN A 356 12.86 -17.86 34.84
CA ASN A 356 11.64 -18.20 35.60
C ASN A 356 10.41 -17.43 35.10
N TYR A 357 9.22 -18.04 35.21
CA TYR A 357 7.95 -17.41 34.81
C TYR A 357 8.01 -16.92 33.35
N VAL A 358 8.25 -17.88 32.46
CA VAL A 358 8.44 -17.62 31.02
C VAL A 358 7.19 -18.08 30.28
N GLY A 359 6.54 -17.15 29.57
CA GLY A 359 5.36 -17.44 28.76
C GLY A 359 5.48 -16.89 27.34
N GLY A 360 4.91 -17.57 26.36
CA GLY A 360 4.90 -17.08 24.98
C GLY A 360 4.13 -15.78 24.81
N LEU A 361 3.07 -15.54 25.59
CA LEU A 361 2.33 -14.27 25.61
C LEU A 361 2.65 -13.45 26.87
N VAL A 362 2.54 -14.06 28.04
CA VAL A 362 2.68 -13.40 29.35
C VAL A 362 3.54 -14.21 30.32
N GLY A 363 4.49 -13.58 31.02
CA GLY A 363 5.30 -14.27 32.04
C GLY A 363 4.49 -14.60 33.30
N ASP A 364 3.99 -13.58 33.99
CA ASP A 364 3.11 -13.70 35.17
C ASP A 364 1.74 -13.05 34.93
N ASN A 365 0.67 -13.79 35.17
CA ASN A 365 -0.69 -13.26 35.19
C ASN A 365 -1.23 -13.25 36.62
N ALA A 366 -1.21 -12.10 37.28
CA ALA A 366 -1.51 -11.98 38.70
C ALA A 366 -3.00 -12.18 39.03
N GLY A 367 -3.25 -12.60 40.26
CA GLY A 367 -4.58 -12.76 40.86
C GLY A 367 -4.62 -12.15 42.25
N GLY A 368 -5.82 -11.89 42.76
CA GLY A 368 -6.04 -11.26 44.06
C GLY A 368 -7.46 -11.50 44.55
N SER A 369 -7.74 -11.25 45.84
CA SER A 369 -9.07 -11.46 46.43
C SER A 369 -10.15 -10.63 45.74
N GLY A 370 -10.84 -11.24 44.76
CA GLY A 370 -11.93 -10.64 43.97
C GLY A 370 -11.49 -9.83 42.76
N HIS A 371 -10.20 -9.79 42.43
CA HIS A 371 -9.64 -9.04 41.31
C HIS A 371 -8.55 -9.84 40.61
N TRP A 372 -8.59 -9.87 39.28
CA TRP A 372 -7.77 -10.78 38.49
C TRP A 372 -7.13 -10.03 37.33
N GLY A 373 -5.93 -10.44 36.93
CA GLY A 373 -5.48 -10.22 35.56
C GLY A 373 -6.30 -11.10 34.63
N HIS A 374 -6.78 -10.51 33.53
CA HIS A 374 -7.57 -11.21 32.54
C HIS A 374 -6.81 -11.32 31.22
N ILE A 375 -6.74 -12.53 30.69
CA ILE A 375 -6.23 -12.82 29.35
C ILE A 375 -7.35 -13.52 28.58
N GLY A 376 -7.80 -12.92 27.48
CA GLY A 376 -8.96 -13.39 26.71
C GLY A 376 -8.69 -13.39 25.22
N ASN A 377 -9.23 -14.35 24.47
CA ASN A 377 -9.16 -14.36 23.00
C ASN A 377 -7.74 -14.12 22.46
N SER A 378 -6.72 -14.78 23.00
CA SER A 378 -5.33 -14.44 22.72
C SER A 378 -4.48 -15.67 22.48
N TYR A 379 -3.39 -15.55 21.75
CA TYR A 379 -2.58 -16.72 21.42
C TYR A 379 -1.08 -16.46 21.32
N SER A 380 -0.31 -17.54 21.26
CA SER A 380 1.15 -17.50 21.13
C SER A 380 1.67 -18.60 20.21
N THR A 381 2.54 -18.23 19.28
CA THR A 381 3.13 -19.14 18.28
C THR A 381 4.64 -19.21 18.35
N GLY A 382 5.28 -18.26 19.04
CA GLY A 382 6.73 -18.18 19.16
C GLY A 382 7.31 -19.26 20.08
N THR A 383 8.58 -19.61 19.84
CA THR A 383 9.30 -20.60 20.66
C THR A 383 9.53 -20.06 22.08
N VAL A 384 9.30 -20.88 23.10
CA VAL A 384 9.48 -20.50 24.52
C VAL A 384 10.58 -21.36 25.14
N THR A 385 11.67 -20.73 25.59
CA THR A 385 12.79 -21.38 26.26
C THR A 385 12.93 -20.87 27.70
N GLY A 386 12.75 -21.74 28.69
CA GLY A 386 12.89 -21.42 30.10
C GLY A 386 13.89 -22.33 30.83
N MET A 387 14.92 -21.77 31.46
CA MET A 387 15.99 -22.56 32.09
C MET A 387 15.69 -22.98 33.55
N GLY A 388 14.71 -22.35 34.19
CA GLY A 388 14.31 -22.56 35.58
C GLY A 388 12.92 -23.19 35.74
N GLU A 389 12.04 -22.51 36.49
CA GLU A 389 10.69 -23.00 36.82
C GLU A 389 9.58 -22.23 36.09
N CYS A 390 8.45 -22.93 35.86
CA CYS A 390 7.18 -22.38 35.36
C CYS A 390 7.31 -21.81 33.94
N VAL A 391 7.39 -22.71 32.98
CA VAL A 391 7.49 -22.40 31.55
C VAL A 391 6.19 -22.82 30.88
N GLY A 392 5.45 -21.86 30.31
CA GLY A 392 4.18 -22.13 29.63
C GLY A 392 4.20 -21.65 28.19
N GLY A 393 3.51 -22.38 27.30
CA GLY A 393 3.37 -21.94 25.91
C GLY A 393 2.73 -20.57 25.79
N LEU A 394 1.68 -20.29 26.58
CA LEU A 394 1.00 -18.99 26.62
C LEU A 394 1.38 -18.18 27.87
N VAL A 395 1.26 -18.78 29.05
CA VAL A 395 1.52 -18.10 30.34
C VAL A 395 2.47 -18.90 31.21
N GLY A 396 3.53 -18.27 31.71
CA GLY A 396 4.48 -18.90 32.63
C GLY A 396 3.83 -19.32 33.94
N VAL A 397 3.30 -18.35 34.68
CA VAL A 397 2.52 -18.57 35.91
C VAL A 397 1.19 -17.81 35.89
N ASN A 398 0.11 -18.50 36.26
CA ASN A 398 -1.24 -17.95 36.22
C ASN A 398 -1.93 -17.95 37.58
N TRP A 399 -2.23 -16.77 38.10
CA TRP A 399 -3.06 -16.54 39.28
C TRP A 399 -4.41 -15.90 38.90
N GLY A 400 -4.53 -15.35 37.70
CA GLY A 400 -5.73 -14.71 37.16
C GLY A 400 -6.62 -15.64 36.32
N HIS A 401 -7.32 -15.04 35.35
CA HIS A 401 -8.25 -15.74 34.46
C HIS A 401 -7.72 -15.77 33.02
N VAL A 402 -7.72 -16.95 32.41
CA VAL A 402 -7.35 -17.17 31.01
C VAL A 402 -8.51 -17.83 30.28
N THR A 403 -9.03 -17.21 29.22
CA THR A 403 -10.22 -17.69 28.51
C THR A 403 -10.08 -17.64 27.00
N GLN A 404 -10.48 -18.70 26.29
CA GLN A 404 -10.45 -18.75 24.82
C GLN A 404 -9.08 -18.38 24.25
N CYS A 405 -8.03 -18.97 24.79
CA CYS A 405 -6.66 -18.72 24.36
C CYS A 405 -5.98 -20.00 23.84
N TYR A 406 -4.94 -19.87 23.03
CA TYR A 406 -4.16 -21.03 22.60
C TYR A 406 -2.65 -20.82 22.46
N SER A 407 -1.90 -21.92 22.42
CA SER A 407 -0.46 -21.92 22.13
C SER A 407 -0.05 -23.03 21.15
N THR A 408 0.89 -22.73 20.26
CA THR A 408 1.46 -23.66 19.26
C THR A 408 2.99 -23.63 19.18
N GLY A 409 3.64 -22.68 19.85
CA GLY A 409 5.10 -22.59 19.82
C GLY A 409 5.80 -23.75 20.52
N ALA A 410 6.98 -24.13 20.04
CA ALA A 410 7.83 -25.14 20.66
C ALA A 410 8.27 -24.70 22.07
N ILE A 411 8.24 -25.62 23.04
CA ILE A 411 8.53 -25.30 24.44
C ILE A 411 9.69 -26.14 24.94
N VAL A 412 10.75 -25.45 25.38
CA VAL A 412 11.92 -26.04 26.03
C VAL A 412 11.98 -25.51 27.45
N GLY A 413 11.82 -26.37 28.45
CA GLY A 413 11.75 -25.96 29.85
C GLY A 413 12.47 -26.90 30.81
N GLY A 414 12.91 -26.37 31.96
CA GLY A 414 13.53 -27.14 33.04
C GLY A 414 12.51 -27.89 33.91
N THR A 415 11.72 -27.16 34.71
CA THR A 415 10.70 -27.72 35.61
C THR A 415 9.38 -26.96 35.51
N ASN A 416 8.26 -27.64 35.81
CA ASN A 416 6.90 -27.11 35.64
C ASN A 416 6.67 -26.53 34.23
N VAL A 417 6.81 -27.41 33.23
CA VAL A 417 6.65 -27.08 31.82
C VAL A 417 5.26 -27.49 31.37
N GLY A 418 4.51 -26.56 30.79
CA GLY A 418 3.16 -26.81 30.30
C GLY A 418 2.95 -26.32 28.88
N GLY A 419 2.21 -27.10 28.10
CA GLY A 419 1.84 -26.77 26.73
C GLY A 419 1.15 -25.41 26.60
N LEU A 420 0.35 -25.01 27.58
CA LEU A 420 -0.31 -23.70 27.66
C LEU A 420 0.13 -22.89 28.88
N ILE A 421 0.05 -23.49 30.07
CA ILE A 421 0.30 -22.85 31.37
C ILE A 421 1.37 -23.65 32.12
N GLY A 422 2.46 -22.99 32.52
CA GLY A 422 3.54 -23.63 33.27
C GLY A 422 3.12 -24.01 34.70
N SER A 423 2.53 -23.05 35.42
CA SER A 423 1.96 -23.25 36.77
C SER A 423 0.73 -22.37 36.99
N SER A 424 -0.20 -22.77 37.85
CA SER A 424 -1.38 -21.96 38.18
C SER A 424 -1.70 -22.00 39.67
N GLY A 425 -2.42 -20.97 40.15
CA GLY A 425 -2.97 -20.92 41.50
C GLY A 425 -4.01 -22.01 41.80
N SER A 426 -4.44 -22.09 43.06
CA SER A 426 -5.44 -23.07 43.49
C SER A 426 -6.85 -22.70 42.98
N VAL A 427 -7.38 -23.52 42.06
CA VAL A 427 -8.75 -23.36 41.52
C VAL A 427 -9.81 -23.47 42.63
N GLN A 428 -9.55 -24.23 43.70
CA GLN A 428 -10.47 -24.36 44.84
C GLN A 428 -10.68 -23.05 45.60
N GLU A 429 -9.70 -22.14 45.53
CA GLU A 429 -9.75 -20.83 46.16
C GLU A 429 -10.23 -19.74 45.18
N GLY A 430 -10.57 -20.13 43.93
CA GLY A 430 -11.01 -19.22 42.86
C GLY A 430 -9.88 -18.56 42.09
N TRP A 431 -8.64 -19.04 42.20
CA TRP A 431 -7.46 -18.47 41.53
C TRP A 431 -7.07 -19.31 40.32
N GLY A 432 -6.43 -18.68 39.34
CA GLY A 432 -5.78 -19.40 38.23
C GLY A 432 -6.75 -20.15 37.32
N ILE A 433 -7.94 -19.57 37.05
CA ILE A 433 -9.01 -20.20 36.24
C ILE A 433 -8.61 -20.19 34.77
N VAL A 434 -8.67 -21.36 34.12
CA VAL A 434 -8.40 -21.55 32.70
C VAL A 434 -9.62 -22.19 32.05
N THR A 435 -10.23 -21.50 31.07
CA THR A 435 -11.50 -21.93 30.46
C THR A 435 -11.41 -21.89 28.94
N ASN A 436 -11.85 -22.95 28.26
CA ASN A 436 -11.90 -23.04 26.79
C ASN A 436 -10.58 -22.72 26.09
N CYS A 437 -9.45 -23.04 26.72
CA CYS A 437 -8.12 -22.81 26.17
C CYS A 437 -7.49 -24.10 25.67
N LEU A 438 -6.75 -24.03 24.57
CA LEU A 438 -6.22 -25.18 23.86
C LEU A 438 -4.71 -25.04 23.64
N TRP A 439 -3.98 -26.15 23.50
CA TRP A 439 -2.61 -26.10 22.99
C TRP A 439 -2.36 -27.27 22.06
N ASP A 440 -1.40 -27.07 21.16
CA ASP A 440 -0.97 -28.12 20.26
C ASP A 440 0.09 -29.02 20.92
N ILE A 441 -0.21 -30.31 21.09
CA ILE A 441 0.68 -31.27 21.76
C ILE A 441 1.88 -31.68 20.89
N GLU A 442 1.79 -31.51 19.58
CA GLU A 442 2.80 -31.95 18.61
C GLU A 442 3.82 -30.84 18.39
N THR A 443 3.36 -29.62 18.11
CA THR A 443 4.26 -28.47 17.86
C THR A 443 4.90 -27.94 19.13
N SER A 444 4.18 -27.96 20.28
CA SER A 444 4.78 -27.58 21.56
C SER A 444 5.79 -28.58 22.11
N GLY A 445 5.70 -29.85 21.69
CA GLY A 445 6.42 -30.96 22.28
C GLY A 445 5.95 -31.35 23.69
N GLN A 446 4.81 -30.82 24.17
CA GLN A 446 4.29 -31.03 25.53
C GLN A 446 2.98 -31.81 25.52
N THR A 447 2.95 -32.95 26.22
CA THR A 447 1.74 -33.77 26.37
C THR A 447 0.85 -33.32 27.53
N ALA A 448 1.28 -32.34 28.33
CA ALA A 448 0.58 -31.88 29.52
C ALA A 448 0.73 -30.36 29.69
N SER A 449 -0.18 -29.79 30.47
CA SER A 449 -0.22 -28.37 30.87
C SER A 449 -0.95 -28.28 32.20
N TYR A 450 -0.68 -27.25 33.00
CA TYR A 450 -1.43 -27.06 34.26
C TYR A 450 -2.93 -26.83 34.02
N GLY A 451 -3.28 -26.19 32.90
CA GLY A 451 -4.65 -25.95 32.47
C GLY A 451 -4.81 -25.94 30.94
N GLY A 452 -6.07 -25.95 30.50
CA GLY A 452 -6.45 -26.06 29.08
C GLY A 452 -6.67 -27.50 28.63
N THR A 453 -6.85 -27.71 27.32
CA THR A 453 -6.94 -29.04 26.69
C THR A 453 -5.94 -29.18 25.54
N GLY A 454 -5.11 -30.22 25.57
CA GLY A 454 -4.18 -30.53 24.49
C GLY A 454 -4.89 -31.13 23.28
N LYS A 455 -4.49 -30.70 22.10
CA LYS A 455 -5.02 -31.10 20.79
C LYS A 455 -3.88 -31.41 19.82
N THR A 456 -4.14 -32.28 18.86
CA THR A 456 -3.21 -32.51 17.75
C THR A 456 -3.20 -31.32 16.77
N THR A 457 -2.18 -31.20 15.93
CA THR A 457 -2.10 -30.17 14.89
C THR A 457 -3.34 -30.18 14.01
N ALA A 458 -3.76 -31.36 13.55
CA ALA A 458 -4.95 -31.51 12.72
C ALA A 458 -6.23 -31.04 13.43
N GLU A 459 -6.41 -31.35 14.72
CA GLU A 459 -7.54 -30.84 15.50
C GLU A 459 -7.46 -29.31 15.68
N MET A 460 -6.27 -28.76 15.90
CA MET A 460 -6.02 -27.32 16.04
C MET A 460 -6.18 -26.54 14.72
N GLN A 461 -6.17 -27.22 13.57
CA GLN A 461 -6.46 -26.65 12.25
C GLN A 461 -7.91 -26.89 11.78
N THR A 462 -8.77 -27.40 12.68
CA THR A 462 -10.17 -27.71 12.38
C THR A 462 -11.09 -26.76 13.15
N ALA A 463 -11.89 -25.93 12.47
CA ALA A 463 -12.80 -24.95 13.10
C ALA A 463 -13.70 -25.59 14.15
N ARG A 464 -14.19 -26.81 13.88
CA ARG A 464 -15.13 -27.50 14.77
C ARG A 464 -14.57 -27.70 16.18
N THR A 465 -13.27 -27.92 16.32
CA THR A 465 -12.59 -28.08 17.62
C THR A 465 -12.80 -26.87 18.52
N PHE A 466 -12.77 -25.66 17.96
CA PHE A 466 -12.91 -24.41 18.68
C PHE A 466 -14.38 -24.03 18.86
N LEU A 467 -15.24 -24.30 17.87
CA LEU A 467 -16.69 -24.12 18.00
C LEU A 467 -17.26 -24.96 19.15
N ASP A 468 -16.81 -26.21 19.31
CA ASP A 468 -17.18 -27.07 20.44
C ASP A 468 -16.68 -26.54 21.80
N ALA A 469 -15.60 -25.75 21.80
CA ALA A 469 -15.10 -25.01 22.95
C ALA A 469 -15.77 -23.63 23.12
N GLY A 470 -16.75 -23.28 22.28
CA GLY A 470 -17.51 -22.02 22.37
C GLY A 470 -16.80 -20.79 21.82
N TRP A 471 -15.90 -20.94 20.84
CA TRP A 471 -15.21 -19.82 20.18
C TRP A 471 -16.01 -19.26 19.02
N ASP A 472 -16.17 -17.93 18.96
CA ASP A 472 -16.98 -17.25 17.95
C ASP A 472 -16.17 -16.99 16.66
N PHE A 473 -16.58 -17.61 15.55
CA PHE A 473 -15.91 -17.52 14.25
C PHE A 473 -16.72 -16.69 13.26
N VAL A 474 -16.01 -15.93 12.41
CA VAL A 474 -16.58 -15.14 11.33
C VAL A 474 -17.59 -15.95 10.51
N GLY A 475 -18.84 -15.48 10.49
CA GLY A 475 -19.93 -16.08 9.72
C GLY A 475 -20.63 -17.27 10.38
N GLU A 476 -20.28 -17.58 11.63
CA GLU A 476 -21.02 -18.50 12.50
C GLU A 476 -22.06 -17.74 13.34
N THR A 477 -23.08 -18.43 13.87
CA THR A 477 -24.15 -17.77 14.65
C THR A 477 -24.62 -18.60 15.85
N ALA A 478 -24.02 -19.77 16.08
CA ALA A 478 -24.47 -20.71 17.11
C ALA A 478 -23.92 -20.34 18.49
N ASN A 479 -22.78 -19.66 18.57
CA ASN A 479 -22.13 -19.30 19.84
C ASN A 479 -21.88 -17.80 20.03
N GLY A 480 -22.35 -16.96 19.11
CA GLY A 480 -22.21 -15.50 19.19
C GLY A 480 -22.47 -14.85 17.84
N GLY A 481 -22.12 -13.57 17.75
CA GLY A 481 -22.06 -12.80 16.51
C GLY A 481 -21.03 -11.67 16.62
N GLU A 482 -20.06 -11.85 17.51
CA GLU A 482 -18.92 -10.96 17.73
C GLU A 482 -17.80 -11.24 16.71
N ASP A 483 -17.87 -12.38 15.98
CA ASP A 483 -16.99 -12.73 14.87
C ASP A 483 -15.49 -12.55 15.22
N ILE A 484 -15.05 -13.13 16.34
CA ILE A 484 -13.73 -12.87 16.93
C ILE A 484 -12.60 -13.57 16.17
N TRP A 485 -12.87 -14.79 15.67
CA TRP A 485 -11.86 -15.67 15.08
C TRP A 485 -12.16 -15.99 13.61
N LYS A 486 -11.11 -16.29 12.85
CA LYS A 486 -11.18 -16.87 11.50
C LYS A 486 -10.19 -18.01 11.40
N ILE A 487 -10.41 -18.94 10.48
CA ILE A 487 -9.49 -20.05 10.24
C ILE A 487 -9.52 -20.47 8.76
N ALA A 488 -8.35 -20.72 8.20
CA ALA A 488 -8.19 -21.41 6.93
C ALA A 488 -8.16 -22.92 7.22
N GLU A 489 -9.33 -23.57 7.08
CA GLU A 489 -9.56 -24.97 7.48
C GLU A 489 -8.48 -25.92 6.91
N GLY A 490 -7.78 -26.63 7.80
CA GLY A 490 -6.72 -27.59 7.44
C GLY A 490 -5.41 -26.99 6.92
N LEU A 491 -5.29 -25.66 6.86
CA LEU A 491 -4.11 -24.95 6.36
C LEU A 491 -3.39 -24.16 7.46
N GLY A 492 -4.14 -23.66 8.45
CA GLY A 492 -3.58 -22.85 9.53
C GLY A 492 -4.39 -22.93 10.82
N TYR A 493 -3.85 -22.31 11.86
CA TYR A 493 -4.50 -22.17 13.17
C TYR A 493 -5.52 -21.02 13.15
N PRO A 494 -6.45 -20.95 14.11
CA PRO A 494 -7.33 -19.80 14.24
C PRO A 494 -6.55 -18.51 14.42
N ARG A 495 -6.96 -17.47 13.72
CA ARG A 495 -6.43 -16.12 13.87
C ARG A 495 -7.55 -15.15 14.20
N LEU A 496 -7.19 -14.02 14.77
CA LEU A 496 -8.17 -13.02 15.14
C LEU A 496 -8.72 -12.39 13.86
N ALA A 497 -10.02 -12.07 13.86
CA ALA A 497 -10.71 -11.60 12.66
C ALA A 497 -10.17 -10.25 12.16
N TRP A 498 -9.59 -9.43 13.06
CA TRP A 498 -8.93 -8.18 12.70
C TRP A 498 -7.57 -8.37 12.01
N GLU A 499 -6.93 -9.54 12.15
CA GLU A 499 -5.66 -9.81 11.47
C GLU A 499 -5.87 -9.85 9.96
N LYS A 500 -4.89 -9.40 9.18
CA LYS A 500 -4.98 -9.45 7.72
C LYS A 500 -4.75 -10.88 7.19
N TYR A 501 -5.43 -11.21 6.10
CA TYR A 501 -5.25 -12.43 5.27
C TYR A 501 -5.24 -13.76 6.04
N SER A 502 -4.38 -14.71 5.64
CA SER A 502 -4.19 -16.02 6.27
C SER A 502 -2.83 -16.22 6.96
N GLY A 503 -2.00 -15.18 7.06
CA GLY A 503 -0.78 -15.19 7.88
C GLY A 503 0.18 -14.07 7.45
N GLY A 504 1.32 -13.98 8.14
CA GLY A 504 2.42 -13.05 7.83
C GLY A 504 2.15 -11.57 8.13
N THR A 505 3.20 -10.76 8.03
CA THR A 505 3.16 -9.29 8.21
C THR A 505 3.31 -8.50 6.91
N GLY A 506 3.55 -9.18 5.79
CA GLY A 506 3.80 -8.55 4.50
C GLY A 506 5.25 -8.09 4.29
N GLU A 507 6.14 -8.44 5.22
CA GLU A 507 7.57 -8.14 5.15
C GLU A 507 8.31 -9.18 4.30
N PRO A 508 9.50 -8.87 3.75
CA PRO A 508 10.23 -9.80 2.87
C PRO A 508 10.51 -11.18 3.45
N ASN A 509 10.71 -11.27 4.76
CA ASN A 509 10.97 -12.53 5.47
C ASN A 509 9.72 -13.15 6.13
N ASP A 510 8.58 -12.45 6.07
CA ASP A 510 7.29 -12.87 6.62
C ASP A 510 6.13 -12.36 5.73
N PRO A 511 6.06 -12.84 4.48
CA PRO A 511 5.09 -12.38 3.49
C PRO A 511 3.67 -12.70 3.94
N TYR A 512 2.69 -11.89 3.52
CA TYR A 512 1.29 -12.19 3.75
C TYR A 512 0.88 -13.49 3.07
N GLU A 513 0.30 -14.41 3.84
CA GLU A 513 -0.16 -15.69 3.33
C GLU A 513 -1.58 -15.58 2.79
N ILE A 514 -1.77 -16.00 1.54
CA ILE A 514 -3.07 -16.06 0.86
C ILE A 514 -3.47 -17.54 0.77
N ALA A 515 -4.44 -17.95 1.58
CA ALA A 515 -4.88 -19.35 1.69
C ALA A 515 -6.30 -19.55 1.16
N THR A 516 -7.09 -18.48 1.08
CA THR A 516 -8.51 -18.55 0.73
C THR A 516 -8.88 -17.54 -0.34
N ALA A 517 -10.01 -17.80 -1.01
CA ALA A 517 -10.60 -16.83 -1.94
C ALA A 517 -10.92 -15.48 -1.26
N ALA A 518 -11.27 -15.50 0.04
CA ALA A 518 -11.54 -14.30 0.80
C ALA A 518 -10.27 -13.46 1.00
N ASP A 519 -9.11 -14.09 1.25
CA ASP A 519 -7.82 -13.38 1.36
C ASP A 519 -7.46 -12.69 0.05
N LEU A 520 -7.58 -13.39 -1.07
CA LEU A 520 -7.26 -12.84 -2.39
C LEU A 520 -8.19 -11.68 -2.78
N ILE A 521 -9.48 -11.79 -2.44
CA ILE A 521 -10.45 -10.70 -2.65
C ILE A 521 -10.12 -9.51 -1.74
N ALA A 522 -9.79 -9.75 -0.47
CA ALA A 522 -9.42 -8.71 0.47
C ALA A 522 -8.16 -7.95 0.03
N LEU A 523 -7.18 -8.65 -0.58
CA LEU A 523 -5.99 -8.02 -1.15
C LEU A 523 -6.38 -7.05 -2.25
N GLY A 524 -7.27 -7.49 -3.15
CA GLY A 524 -7.83 -6.63 -4.19
C GLY A 524 -8.50 -5.36 -3.67
N GLU A 525 -9.05 -5.41 -2.45
CA GLU A 525 -9.78 -4.33 -1.80
C GLU A 525 -8.89 -3.49 -0.85
N THR A 526 -7.60 -3.79 -0.73
CA THR A 526 -6.65 -3.11 0.17
C THR A 526 -5.43 -2.53 -0.58
N PRO A 527 -5.58 -1.39 -1.28
CA PRO A 527 -4.50 -0.78 -2.04
C PRO A 527 -3.25 -0.40 -1.23
N ASP A 528 -3.41 -0.14 0.07
CA ASP A 528 -2.30 0.20 0.96
C ASP A 528 -1.31 -0.96 1.16
N ASP A 529 -1.70 -2.19 0.79
CA ASP A 529 -0.81 -3.36 0.86
C ASP A 529 -0.14 -3.68 -0.49
N TYR A 530 -0.36 -2.89 -1.55
CA TYR A 530 0.16 -3.18 -2.90
C TYR A 530 1.68 -3.08 -3.05
N ASP A 531 2.40 -2.62 -2.05
CA ASP A 531 3.87 -2.60 -1.96
C ASP A 531 4.44 -3.76 -1.11
N LYS A 532 3.58 -4.58 -0.50
CA LYS A 532 3.97 -5.67 0.41
C LYS A 532 4.29 -6.98 -0.32
N HIS A 533 4.81 -7.94 0.43
CA HIS A 533 5.13 -9.28 -0.05
C HIS A 533 3.99 -10.26 0.25
N PHE A 534 3.63 -11.10 -0.73
CA PHE A 534 2.56 -12.08 -0.66
C PHE A 534 3.02 -13.44 -1.13
N ILE A 535 2.50 -14.50 -0.49
CA ILE A 535 2.72 -15.88 -0.88
C ILE A 535 1.41 -16.66 -0.89
N LEU A 536 1.15 -17.45 -1.93
CA LEU A 536 0.06 -18.44 -1.88
C LEU A 536 0.50 -19.64 -1.04
N ILE A 537 -0.37 -20.11 -0.15
CA ILE A 537 -0.14 -21.34 0.63
C ILE A 537 -1.16 -22.44 0.31
N ALA A 538 -2.06 -22.17 -0.65
CA ALA A 538 -3.06 -23.10 -1.13
C ALA A 538 -3.53 -22.74 -2.54
N ASP A 539 -4.07 -23.73 -3.25
CA ASP A 539 -4.82 -23.48 -4.47
C ASP A 539 -6.11 -22.71 -4.15
N ILE A 540 -6.38 -21.66 -4.92
CA ILE A 540 -7.55 -20.80 -4.73
C ILE A 540 -8.58 -21.06 -5.82
N ASP A 541 -9.83 -21.28 -5.41
CA ASP A 541 -10.95 -21.49 -6.31
C ASP A 541 -11.95 -20.31 -6.24
N LEU A 542 -12.01 -19.56 -7.34
CA LEU A 542 -12.81 -18.35 -7.50
C LEU A 542 -14.14 -18.59 -8.22
N ASP A 543 -14.62 -19.82 -8.31
CA ASP A 543 -15.94 -20.09 -8.90
C ASP A 543 -17.04 -19.25 -8.25
N PRO A 544 -17.74 -18.40 -9.03
CA PRO A 544 -18.77 -17.50 -8.51
C PRO A 544 -19.97 -18.22 -7.88
N ASN A 545 -20.10 -19.54 -8.04
CA ASN A 545 -21.14 -20.34 -7.39
C ASN A 545 -20.76 -20.81 -5.97
N LEU A 546 -19.50 -20.65 -5.56
CA LEU A 546 -19.05 -20.96 -4.21
C LEU A 546 -19.30 -19.78 -3.24
N PRO A 547 -19.52 -20.03 -1.93
CA PRO A 547 -19.80 -18.97 -0.96
C PRO A 547 -18.72 -17.88 -0.93
N GLY A 548 -19.11 -16.61 -0.97
CA GLY A 548 -18.18 -15.46 -0.91
C GLY A 548 -17.40 -15.17 -2.20
N ARG A 549 -17.60 -15.94 -3.28
CA ARG A 549 -16.99 -15.67 -4.60
C ARG A 549 -17.93 -14.80 -5.45
N LYS A 550 -17.35 -14.08 -6.41
CA LYS A 550 -18.08 -13.15 -7.28
C LYS A 550 -17.54 -13.20 -8.72
N VAL A 551 -18.38 -12.76 -9.65
CA VAL A 551 -17.89 -12.32 -10.98
C VAL A 551 -17.34 -10.91 -10.78
N PHE A 552 -16.08 -10.70 -11.14
CA PHE A 552 -15.45 -9.40 -11.04
C PHE A 552 -15.79 -8.55 -12.26
N ASP A 553 -15.98 -7.25 -12.07
CA ASP A 553 -16.19 -6.26 -13.14
C ASP A 553 -14.92 -5.49 -13.51
N ARG A 554 -13.85 -5.66 -12.72
CA ARG A 554 -12.51 -5.10 -12.92
C ARG A 554 -11.45 -6.16 -12.62
N ALA A 555 -10.17 -5.82 -12.79
CA ALA A 555 -9.10 -6.69 -12.30
C ALA A 555 -9.23 -6.93 -10.79
N VAL A 556 -8.72 -8.08 -10.31
CA VAL A 556 -8.85 -8.43 -8.88
C VAL A 556 -7.92 -7.56 -8.03
N ILE A 557 -6.66 -7.45 -8.44
CA ILE A 557 -5.60 -6.69 -7.75
C ILE A 557 -5.21 -5.52 -8.65
N ALA A 558 -4.98 -4.35 -8.04
CA ALA A 558 -4.66 -3.12 -8.76
C ALA A 558 -5.62 -2.82 -9.92
N PRO A 559 -6.95 -2.79 -9.66
CA PRO A 559 -7.91 -2.42 -10.68
C PRO A 559 -7.68 -0.96 -11.10
N ASP A 560 -7.97 -0.67 -12.36
CA ASP A 560 -8.18 0.71 -12.75
C ASP A 560 -9.31 1.29 -11.89
N THR A 561 -9.31 2.58 -11.61
CA THR A 561 -10.43 3.27 -10.95
C THR A 561 -11.27 4.04 -11.98
N SER A 562 -10.65 4.39 -13.11
CA SER A 562 -11.07 5.06 -14.34
C SER A 562 -11.53 4.27 -15.56
N ASP A 563 -12.84 4.09 -15.84
CA ASP A 563 -13.25 3.51 -17.15
C ASP A 563 -13.34 4.55 -18.29
N THR A 564 -13.14 5.83 -17.98
CA THR A 564 -13.31 6.95 -18.93
C THR A 564 -12.01 7.61 -19.36
N GLY A 565 -10.90 7.28 -18.69
CA GLY A 565 -9.56 7.78 -18.98
C GLY A 565 -8.80 6.91 -19.98
N ASN A 566 -7.97 7.55 -20.81
CA ASN A 566 -7.01 6.84 -21.65
C ASN A 566 -5.85 6.25 -20.83
N TRP A 567 -5.69 6.68 -19.57
CA TRP A 567 -4.63 6.30 -18.65
C TRP A 567 -5.18 5.42 -17.53
N PHE A 568 -4.29 4.73 -16.84
CA PHE A 568 -4.63 3.99 -15.63
C PHE A 568 -4.74 4.98 -14.46
N ASP A 569 -5.91 5.01 -13.80
CA ASP A 569 -6.20 5.95 -12.70
C ASP A 569 -6.09 5.27 -11.31
N GLY A 570 -5.81 3.97 -11.26
CA GLY A 570 -5.66 3.22 -10.01
C GLY A 570 -4.24 3.27 -9.38
N PRO A 571 -4.09 2.79 -8.14
CA PRO A 571 -2.78 2.48 -7.58
C PRO A 571 -2.25 1.17 -8.19
N PRO A 572 -1.06 1.16 -8.82
CA PRO A 572 -0.50 -0.06 -9.39
C PRO A 572 0.03 -0.97 -8.28
N PHE A 573 0.11 -2.28 -8.57
CA PHE A 573 0.81 -3.21 -7.70
C PHE A 573 2.33 -3.02 -7.86
N THR A 574 3.04 -2.88 -6.74
CA THR A 574 4.49 -2.60 -6.69
C THR A 574 5.29 -3.62 -5.86
N GLY A 575 4.60 -4.48 -5.12
CA GLY A 575 5.19 -5.46 -4.22
C GLY A 575 5.59 -6.76 -4.91
N VAL A 576 5.64 -7.83 -4.10
CA VAL A 576 6.03 -9.18 -4.53
C VAL A 576 4.85 -10.13 -4.35
N PHE A 577 4.50 -10.88 -5.38
CA PHE A 577 3.50 -11.94 -5.33
C PHE A 577 4.10 -13.26 -5.79
N ASP A 578 4.35 -14.17 -4.85
CA ASP A 578 4.84 -15.52 -5.11
C ASP A 578 3.67 -16.51 -5.06
N GLY A 579 3.35 -17.11 -6.19
CA GLY A 579 2.35 -18.17 -6.28
C GLY A 579 2.80 -19.47 -5.62
N ASN A 580 4.08 -19.65 -5.30
CA ASN A 580 4.62 -20.83 -4.62
C ASN A 580 4.14 -22.15 -5.24
N ALA A 581 4.07 -22.18 -6.58
CA ALA A 581 3.57 -23.29 -7.39
C ALA A 581 2.08 -23.65 -7.20
N HIS A 582 1.30 -22.79 -6.54
CA HIS A 582 -0.14 -22.90 -6.42
C HIS A 582 -0.87 -22.25 -7.60
N THR A 583 -2.14 -22.62 -7.73
CA THR A 583 -3.03 -22.16 -8.79
C THR A 583 -4.16 -21.30 -8.26
N ILE A 584 -4.58 -20.35 -9.09
CA ILE A 584 -5.85 -19.62 -8.93
C ILE A 584 -6.75 -20.08 -10.05
N SER A 585 -7.89 -20.66 -9.72
CA SER A 585 -8.77 -21.32 -10.68
C SER A 585 -10.12 -20.64 -10.82
N ARG A 586 -10.70 -20.76 -12.02
CA ARG A 586 -12.09 -20.35 -12.34
C ARG A 586 -12.40 -18.87 -12.10
N LEU A 587 -11.36 -18.03 -12.17
CA LEU A 587 -11.48 -16.58 -12.18
C LEU A 587 -12.40 -16.13 -13.32
N THR A 588 -13.49 -15.45 -12.99
CA THR A 588 -14.43 -14.92 -13.98
C THR A 588 -14.48 -13.40 -13.88
N ILE A 589 -14.09 -12.72 -14.96
CA ILE A 589 -14.12 -11.26 -15.06
C ILE A 589 -14.99 -10.85 -16.26
N SER A 590 -15.91 -9.90 -16.07
CA SER A 590 -16.72 -9.30 -17.11
C SER A 590 -16.74 -7.78 -16.94
N GLY A 591 -15.86 -7.08 -17.66
CA GLY A 591 -15.53 -5.68 -17.39
C GLY A 591 -15.18 -4.83 -18.62
N GLY A 592 -14.57 -3.68 -18.35
CA GLY A 592 -14.10 -2.73 -19.36
C GLY A 592 -12.72 -3.08 -19.94
N SER A 593 -11.73 -2.26 -19.58
CA SER A 593 -10.32 -2.33 -20.00
C SER A 593 -9.43 -2.77 -18.83
N ARG A 594 -8.15 -3.08 -19.11
CA ARG A 594 -7.09 -3.35 -18.11
C ARG A 594 -7.46 -4.50 -17.16
N LEU A 595 -7.93 -5.60 -17.75
CA LEU A 595 -8.39 -6.77 -17.00
C LEU A 595 -7.31 -7.85 -16.91
N GLY A 596 -7.32 -8.56 -15.80
CA GLY A 596 -6.45 -9.67 -15.44
C GLY A 596 -6.65 -10.01 -13.96
N LEU A 597 -5.88 -10.96 -13.43
CA LEU A 597 -5.72 -11.05 -11.97
C LEU A 597 -5.19 -9.72 -11.43
N PHE A 598 -4.18 -9.16 -12.09
CA PHE A 598 -3.64 -7.83 -11.86
C PHE A 598 -4.08 -6.87 -12.98
N GLY A 599 -4.53 -5.67 -12.62
CA GLY A 599 -4.86 -4.63 -13.59
C GLY A 599 -3.61 -3.91 -14.09
N SER A 600 -2.76 -3.46 -13.17
CA SER A 600 -1.50 -2.78 -13.47
C SER A 600 -0.36 -3.18 -12.54
N LEU A 601 0.82 -3.46 -13.11
CA LEU A 601 2.07 -3.69 -12.38
C LEU A 601 3.05 -2.53 -12.57
N ALA A 602 3.76 -2.14 -11.52
CA ALA A 602 4.79 -1.09 -11.53
C ALA A 602 5.97 -1.51 -10.66
N ALA A 603 7.14 -1.80 -11.22
CA ALA A 603 8.30 -2.30 -10.48
C ALA A 603 8.02 -3.52 -9.57
N ALA A 604 6.95 -4.27 -9.85
CA ALA A 604 6.53 -5.44 -9.07
C ALA A 604 7.21 -6.72 -9.53
N SER A 605 7.21 -7.75 -8.66
CA SER A 605 7.59 -9.11 -9.01
C SER A 605 6.40 -10.06 -8.83
N VAL A 606 6.01 -10.76 -9.89
CA VAL A 606 4.95 -11.79 -9.84
C VAL A 606 5.54 -13.10 -10.35
N SER A 607 5.49 -14.14 -9.54
CA SER A 607 6.10 -15.42 -9.91
C SER A 607 5.30 -16.65 -9.50
N ASN A 608 5.61 -17.79 -10.11
CA ASN A 608 5.18 -19.13 -9.70
C ASN A 608 3.65 -19.31 -9.55
N VAL A 609 2.84 -18.57 -10.32
CA VAL A 609 1.37 -18.61 -10.23
C VAL A 609 0.73 -19.13 -11.52
N GLY A 610 -0.16 -20.10 -11.36
CA GLY A 610 -0.97 -20.67 -12.44
C GLY A 610 -2.41 -20.18 -12.42
N LEU A 611 -2.86 -19.49 -13.46
CA LEU A 611 -4.27 -19.12 -13.63
C LEU A 611 -5.01 -20.19 -14.44
N VAL A 612 -5.84 -21.00 -13.77
CA VAL A 612 -6.45 -22.20 -14.37
C VAL A 612 -7.93 -21.96 -14.71
N ALA A 613 -8.33 -22.27 -15.94
CA ALA A 613 -9.72 -22.15 -16.39
C ALA A 613 -10.33 -20.75 -16.16
N ALA A 614 -9.56 -19.68 -16.41
CA ALA A 614 -10.04 -18.32 -16.34
C ALA A 614 -10.99 -17.98 -17.50
N ASP A 615 -11.99 -17.16 -17.22
CA ASP A 615 -12.94 -16.62 -18.21
C ASP A 615 -12.96 -15.09 -18.10
N ILE A 616 -12.09 -14.43 -18.86
CA ILE A 616 -11.91 -12.98 -18.84
C ILE A 616 -12.51 -12.36 -20.09
N LYS A 617 -13.51 -11.50 -19.89
CA LYS A 617 -14.27 -10.84 -20.94
C LYS A 617 -14.26 -9.34 -20.74
N GLY A 618 -13.32 -8.67 -21.41
CA GLY A 618 -13.27 -7.22 -21.54
C GLY A 618 -14.06 -6.73 -22.74
N THR A 619 -14.70 -5.58 -22.56
CA THR A 619 -15.30 -4.79 -23.66
C THR A 619 -14.33 -3.77 -24.24
N GLY A 620 -13.22 -3.48 -23.53
CA GLY A 620 -12.21 -2.53 -23.91
C GLY A 620 -10.84 -3.16 -24.17
N ASP A 621 -9.79 -2.42 -23.81
CA ASP A 621 -8.42 -2.66 -24.24
C ASP A 621 -7.52 -3.16 -23.10
N TRP A 622 -6.34 -3.69 -23.42
CA TRP A 622 -5.32 -4.20 -22.47
C TRP A 622 -5.85 -5.33 -21.59
N ILE A 623 -6.16 -6.45 -22.22
CA ILE A 623 -6.78 -7.60 -21.54
C ILE A 623 -5.78 -8.75 -21.51
N GLY A 624 -5.41 -9.18 -20.30
CA GLY A 624 -4.58 -10.35 -20.05
C GLY A 624 -5.26 -11.35 -19.13
N GLY A 625 -4.77 -12.59 -19.13
CA GLY A 625 -5.08 -13.58 -18.10
C GLY A 625 -4.64 -13.10 -16.72
N LEU A 626 -3.33 -12.91 -16.60
CA LEU A 626 -2.65 -12.56 -15.35
C LEU A 626 -2.53 -11.04 -15.20
N VAL A 627 -2.11 -10.31 -16.23
CA VAL A 627 -1.81 -8.87 -16.14
C VAL A 627 -2.51 -8.11 -17.27
N GLY A 628 -3.26 -7.06 -16.93
CA GLY A 628 -3.83 -6.13 -17.91
C GLY A 628 -2.73 -5.32 -18.60
N THR A 629 -2.02 -4.49 -17.83
CA THR A 629 -0.95 -3.62 -18.34
C THR A 629 0.22 -3.48 -17.35
N TYR A 630 1.35 -2.99 -17.83
CA TYR A 630 2.43 -2.47 -16.99
C TYR A 630 2.31 -0.94 -16.95
N GLY A 631 2.55 -0.35 -15.78
CA GLY A 631 2.47 1.09 -15.52
C GLY A 631 3.20 1.89 -16.60
N GLY A 632 2.59 3.00 -17.04
CA GLY A 632 2.94 3.71 -18.27
C GLY A 632 4.40 4.18 -18.37
N PHE A 633 4.72 4.74 -19.55
CA PHE A 633 6.01 5.19 -20.11
C PHE A 633 7.18 5.60 -19.18
N LEU A 634 6.94 6.06 -17.95
CA LEU A 634 7.95 6.56 -17.00
C LEU A 634 8.23 5.63 -15.80
N VAL A 635 7.56 4.47 -15.72
CA VAL A 635 7.69 3.55 -14.58
C VAL A 635 8.63 2.40 -14.96
N LEU A 636 9.49 1.98 -14.01
CA LEU A 636 10.30 0.76 -14.19
C LEU A 636 9.34 -0.44 -14.33
N GLY A 637 9.54 -1.23 -15.37
CA GLY A 637 8.70 -2.40 -15.59
C GLY A 637 8.96 -3.50 -14.55
N GLY A 638 7.93 -4.30 -14.28
CA GLY A 638 7.99 -5.42 -13.34
C GLY A 638 8.56 -6.70 -13.95
N GLU A 639 8.62 -7.75 -13.13
CA GLU A 639 9.05 -9.08 -13.52
C GLU A 639 7.87 -10.07 -13.42
N VAL A 640 7.64 -10.85 -14.49
CA VAL A 640 6.66 -11.95 -14.48
C VAL A 640 7.37 -13.24 -14.87
N THR A 641 7.56 -14.13 -13.90
CA THR A 641 8.39 -15.33 -14.08
C THR A 641 7.70 -16.62 -13.63
N ASN A 642 7.82 -17.70 -14.40
CA ASN A 642 7.23 -19.00 -14.06
C ASN A 642 5.71 -18.92 -13.82
N CYS A 643 5.01 -18.19 -14.69
CA CYS A 643 3.57 -17.98 -14.60
C CYS A 643 2.84 -18.53 -15.83
N TYR A 644 1.62 -19.02 -15.65
CA TYR A 644 0.84 -19.51 -16.78
C TYR A 644 -0.64 -19.21 -16.69
N SER A 645 -1.33 -19.25 -17.85
CA SER A 645 -2.77 -19.10 -17.93
C SER A 645 -3.44 -20.12 -18.86
N THR A 646 -4.62 -20.58 -18.44
CA THR A 646 -5.51 -21.43 -19.25
C THR A 646 -6.95 -20.91 -19.17
N GLY A 647 -7.74 -21.17 -20.21
CA GLY A 647 -9.14 -20.72 -20.29
C GLY A 647 -9.41 -19.85 -21.50
N THR A 648 -10.19 -18.78 -21.34
CA THR A 648 -10.58 -17.86 -22.43
C THR A 648 -10.29 -16.41 -22.02
N VAL A 649 -9.66 -15.67 -22.94
CA VAL A 649 -9.41 -14.23 -22.79
C VAL A 649 -9.97 -13.50 -24.00
N LYS A 650 -10.90 -12.57 -23.76
CA LYS A 650 -11.55 -11.78 -24.81
C LYS A 650 -11.46 -10.29 -24.50
N GLY A 651 -11.07 -9.50 -25.48
CA GLY A 651 -11.00 -8.04 -25.39
C GLY A 651 -11.19 -7.37 -26.75
N ASN A 652 -10.79 -6.11 -26.85
CA ASN A 652 -10.77 -5.34 -28.09
C ASN A 652 -9.33 -5.11 -28.59
N ASN A 653 -8.58 -4.15 -28.04
CA ASN A 653 -7.18 -3.92 -28.43
C ASN A 653 -6.21 -4.46 -27.37
N HIS A 654 -5.04 -4.95 -27.80
CA HIS A 654 -3.95 -5.43 -26.93
C HIS A 654 -4.42 -6.57 -26.01
N VAL A 655 -4.73 -7.70 -26.62
CA VAL A 655 -5.28 -8.87 -25.93
C VAL A 655 -4.23 -9.98 -25.93
N GLY A 656 -3.78 -10.40 -24.75
CA GLY A 656 -2.85 -11.51 -24.57
C GLY A 656 -3.44 -12.60 -23.69
N GLY A 657 -3.07 -13.86 -23.93
CA GLY A 657 -3.55 -14.94 -23.07
C GLY A 657 -3.02 -14.83 -21.62
N LEU A 658 -1.84 -14.26 -21.41
CA LEU A 658 -1.26 -14.00 -20.09
C LEU A 658 -1.19 -12.49 -19.78
N VAL A 659 -0.70 -11.68 -20.71
CA VAL A 659 -0.47 -10.25 -20.49
C VAL A 659 -1.08 -9.42 -21.62
N GLY A 660 -1.90 -8.42 -21.32
CA GLY A 660 -2.47 -7.52 -22.33
C GLY A 660 -1.37 -6.67 -23.00
N GLN A 661 -0.67 -5.87 -22.20
CA GLN A 661 0.49 -5.09 -22.61
C GLN A 661 1.64 -5.25 -21.62
N SER A 662 2.87 -5.33 -22.14
CA SER A 662 4.11 -5.30 -21.38
C SER A 662 4.97 -4.10 -21.77
N TRP A 663 5.57 -3.45 -20.77
CA TRP A 663 6.43 -2.28 -20.94
C TRP A 663 7.57 -2.29 -19.93
N GLY A 664 8.81 -2.43 -20.40
CA GLY A 664 9.99 -2.49 -19.52
C GLY A 664 10.02 -3.73 -18.62
N GLY A 665 11.19 -4.17 -18.18
CA GLY A 665 11.30 -5.35 -17.31
C GLY A 665 11.49 -6.67 -18.06
N ARG A 666 11.16 -7.79 -17.40
CA ARG A 666 11.50 -9.15 -17.84
C ARG A 666 10.34 -10.12 -17.64
N MET A 667 10.12 -10.98 -18.64
CA MET A 667 9.19 -12.11 -18.56
C MET A 667 9.96 -13.35 -18.94
N SER A 668 9.90 -14.35 -18.07
CA SER A 668 10.61 -15.60 -18.32
C SER A 668 9.87 -16.83 -17.84
N GLN A 669 10.03 -17.96 -18.54
CA GLN A 669 9.43 -19.24 -18.13
C GLN A 669 7.90 -19.17 -18.04
N CYS A 670 7.27 -18.36 -18.90
CA CYS A 670 5.83 -18.13 -18.87
C CYS A 670 5.12 -18.78 -20.05
N ASN A 671 3.89 -19.23 -19.83
CA ASN A 671 3.10 -19.81 -20.92
C ASN A 671 1.60 -19.49 -20.90
N SER A 672 0.95 -19.69 -22.04
CA SER A 672 -0.50 -19.56 -22.14
C SER A 672 -1.09 -20.58 -23.10
N THR A 673 -2.13 -21.29 -22.63
CA THR A 673 -2.95 -22.19 -23.46
C THR A 673 -4.35 -21.61 -23.70
N CYS A 674 -4.54 -20.32 -23.41
CA CYS A 674 -5.84 -19.65 -23.51
C CYS A 674 -6.37 -19.59 -24.95
N ALA A 675 -7.69 -19.66 -25.09
CA ALA A 675 -8.37 -19.18 -26.29
C ALA A 675 -8.45 -17.65 -26.24
N VAL A 676 -7.70 -16.97 -27.11
CA VAL A 676 -7.56 -15.51 -27.13
C VAL A 676 -8.35 -14.92 -28.30
N HIS A 677 -9.19 -13.92 -28.03
CA HIS A 677 -9.98 -13.22 -29.05
C HIS A 677 -9.92 -11.70 -28.87
N GLY A 678 -9.48 -10.98 -29.90
CA GLY A 678 -9.50 -9.51 -29.93
C GLY A 678 -9.75 -8.94 -31.33
N SER A 679 -9.56 -7.63 -31.48
CA SER A 679 -9.69 -6.90 -32.75
C SER A 679 -8.32 -6.45 -33.28
N TYR A 680 -7.45 -5.94 -32.41
CA TYR A 680 -6.16 -5.35 -32.79
C TYR A 680 -5.07 -5.75 -31.80
N SER A 681 -3.89 -6.17 -32.29
CA SER A 681 -2.76 -6.59 -31.45
C SER A 681 -3.14 -7.73 -30.51
N VAL A 682 -3.29 -8.92 -31.07
CA VAL A 682 -3.74 -10.12 -30.35
C VAL A 682 -2.64 -11.17 -30.34
N GLY A 683 -2.19 -11.57 -29.16
CA GLY A 683 -1.14 -12.57 -28.97
C GLY A 683 -1.60 -13.73 -28.10
N GLY A 684 -1.10 -14.94 -28.34
CA GLY A 684 -1.39 -16.07 -27.47
C GLY A 684 -0.83 -15.91 -26.06
N LEU A 685 0.30 -15.20 -25.90
CA LEU A 685 0.91 -14.88 -24.62
C LEU A 685 0.75 -13.39 -24.29
N VAL A 686 1.24 -12.50 -25.15
CA VAL A 686 1.21 -11.04 -24.93
C VAL A 686 0.53 -10.31 -26.10
N GLY A 687 -0.40 -9.42 -25.81
CA GLY A 687 -1.03 -8.59 -26.84
C GLY A 687 -0.03 -7.62 -27.48
N LEU A 688 0.60 -6.79 -26.65
CA LEU A 688 1.54 -5.74 -27.04
C LEU A 688 2.83 -5.78 -26.19
N HIS A 689 4.00 -5.80 -26.83
CA HIS A 689 5.29 -5.95 -26.15
C HIS A 689 6.26 -4.82 -26.50
N PHE A 690 6.68 -4.00 -25.53
CA PHE A 690 7.59 -2.87 -25.73
C PHE A 690 8.73 -2.79 -24.71
N ALA A 691 9.95 -2.53 -25.19
CA ALA A 691 11.13 -2.25 -24.35
C ALA A 691 11.36 -3.28 -23.21
N HIS A 692 10.88 -4.50 -23.41
CA HIS A 692 10.81 -5.58 -22.45
C HIS A 692 11.56 -6.79 -23.04
N THR A 693 12.11 -7.65 -22.19
CA THR A 693 12.76 -8.90 -22.62
C THR A 693 11.86 -10.07 -22.27
N THR A 694 11.46 -10.86 -23.27
CA THR A 694 10.70 -12.11 -23.07
C THR A 694 11.56 -13.29 -23.47
N THR A 695 11.78 -14.22 -22.53
CA THR A 695 12.66 -15.39 -22.70
C THR A 695 12.05 -16.68 -22.20
N TYR A 696 12.31 -17.81 -22.86
CA TYR A 696 11.86 -19.13 -22.39
C TYR A 696 10.34 -19.20 -22.21
N CYS A 697 9.57 -18.59 -23.12
CA CYS A 697 8.12 -18.54 -23.04
C CYS A 697 7.45 -19.22 -24.23
N PHE A 698 6.21 -19.68 -24.03
CA PHE A 698 5.47 -20.29 -25.13
C PHE A 698 3.95 -20.11 -25.07
N SER A 699 3.31 -20.43 -26.19
CA SER A 699 1.85 -20.43 -26.30
C SER A 699 1.34 -21.57 -27.18
N THR A 700 0.21 -22.17 -26.80
CA THR A 700 -0.39 -23.31 -27.54
C THR A 700 -1.89 -23.17 -27.81
N GLY A 701 -2.51 -22.09 -27.33
CA GLY A 701 -3.95 -21.87 -27.46
C GLY A 701 -4.40 -21.47 -28.88
N THR A 702 -5.69 -21.16 -29.01
CA THR A 702 -6.25 -20.60 -30.27
C THR A 702 -6.22 -19.08 -30.20
N VAL A 703 -5.65 -18.42 -31.20
CA VAL A 703 -5.57 -16.95 -31.28
C VAL A 703 -6.39 -16.46 -32.47
N ARG A 704 -7.37 -15.60 -32.20
CA ARG A 704 -8.23 -14.98 -33.21
C ARG A 704 -8.25 -13.46 -33.07
N GLY A 705 -7.90 -12.75 -34.14
CA GLY A 705 -7.90 -11.28 -34.14
C GLY A 705 -8.37 -10.67 -35.45
N GLY A 706 -8.38 -9.34 -35.53
CA GLY A 706 -8.53 -8.60 -36.79
C GLY A 706 -7.15 -8.30 -37.39
N SER A 707 -6.42 -7.36 -36.79
CA SER A 707 -5.08 -6.97 -37.25
C SER A 707 -4.00 -7.23 -36.19
N PHE A 708 -2.78 -7.51 -36.64
CA PHE A 708 -1.62 -7.80 -35.78
C PHE A 708 -1.88 -9.00 -34.87
N VAL A 709 -2.02 -10.16 -35.48
CA VAL A 709 -2.38 -11.39 -34.79
C VAL A 709 -1.17 -12.32 -34.80
N GLY A 710 -0.61 -12.59 -33.64
CA GLY A 710 0.53 -13.50 -33.51
C GLY A 710 0.24 -14.66 -32.58
N GLY A 711 0.85 -15.80 -32.85
CA GLY A 711 0.69 -16.96 -32.00
C GLY A 711 1.21 -16.75 -30.58
N LEU A 712 2.33 -16.02 -30.42
CA LEU A 712 2.92 -15.63 -29.13
C LEU A 712 2.64 -14.15 -28.81
N MET A 713 3.03 -13.24 -29.71
CA MET A 713 2.91 -11.78 -29.53
C MET A 713 2.06 -11.14 -30.63
N GLY A 714 1.12 -10.26 -30.30
CA GLY A 714 0.43 -9.47 -31.32
C GLY A 714 1.38 -8.52 -32.06
N ILE A 715 2.00 -7.62 -31.31
CA ILE A 715 3.06 -6.70 -31.79
C ILE A 715 4.29 -6.82 -30.88
N ASN A 716 5.47 -6.87 -31.49
CA ASN A 716 6.76 -6.84 -30.81
C ASN A 716 7.57 -5.58 -31.19
N GLY A 717 7.84 -4.74 -30.19
CA GLY A 717 8.83 -3.67 -30.20
C GLY A 717 9.88 -3.83 -29.08
N GLY A 718 10.12 -5.06 -28.62
CA GLY A 718 11.13 -5.41 -27.62
C GLY A 718 11.98 -6.60 -28.07
N GLU A 719 12.56 -7.33 -27.12
CA GLU A 719 13.35 -8.54 -27.38
C GLU A 719 12.56 -9.80 -27.01
N VAL A 720 12.43 -10.70 -27.98
CA VAL A 720 11.85 -12.04 -27.79
C VAL A 720 12.92 -13.04 -28.15
N ALA A 721 13.39 -13.81 -27.17
CA ALA A 721 14.45 -14.77 -27.36
C ALA A 721 14.07 -16.14 -26.78
N ASP A 722 14.48 -17.22 -27.44
CA ASP A 722 14.30 -18.58 -26.94
C ASP A 722 12.82 -18.89 -26.59
N CYS A 723 11.90 -18.58 -27.50
CA CYS A 723 10.46 -18.71 -27.29
C CYS A 723 9.79 -19.43 -28.46
N TYR A 724 8.59 -19.98 -28.25
CA TYR A 724 7.87 -20.63 -29.34
C TYR A 724 6.35 -20.52 -29.28
N SER A 725 5.72 -20.77 -30.43
CA SER A 725 4.26 -20.85 -30.53
C SER A 725 3.81 -22.07 -31.31
N MET A 726 2.99 -22.89 -30.67
CA MET A 726 2.21 -23.95 -31.33
C MET A 726 0.74 -23.54 -31.53
N SER A 727 0.43 -22.27 -31.30
CA SER A 727 -0.93 -21.73 -31.33
C SER A 727 -1.55 -21.80 -32.73
N THR A 728 -2.85 -22.09 -32.80
CA THR A 728 -3.62 -21.93 -34.05
C THR A 728 -3.99 -20.46 -34.22
N VAL A 729 -3.53 -19.81 -35.30
CA VAL A 729 -3.64 -18.36 -35.50
C VAL A 729 -4.57 -18.02 -36.67
N SER A 730 -5.54 -17.14 -36.44
CA SER A 730 -6.45 -16.63 -37.47
C SER A 730 -6.68 -15.12 -37.34
N GLY A 731 -6.58 -14.39 -38.45
CA GLY A 731 -6.88 -12.96 -38.48
C GLY A 731 -7.11 -12.41 -39.88
N ASP A 732 -7.32 -11.10 -39.99
CA ASP A 732 -7.56 -10.42 -41.27
C ASP A 732 -6.25 -9.91 -41.89
N SER A 733 -5.41 -9.19 -41.12
CA SER A 733 -4.15 -8.59 -41.60
C SER A 733 -2.98 -8.71 -40.62
N SER A 734 -1.75 -8.75 -41.13
CA SER A 734 -0.49 -8.85 -40.34
C SER A 734 -0.55 -10.02 -39.35
N VAL A 735 -0.67 -11.23 -39.90
CA VAL A 735 -0.89 -12.47 -39.14
C VAL A 735 0.37 -13.33 -39.19
N GLY A 736 0.97 -13.61 -38.03
CA GLY A 736 2.17 -14.44 -37.92
C GLY A 736 2.00 -15.63 -36.98
N GLY A 737 2.67 -16.74 -37.26
CA GLY A 737 2.64 -17.91 -36.38
C GLY A 737 3.28 -17.67 -35.01
N LEU A 738 4.21 -16.73 -34.90
CA LEU A 738 4.82 -16.27 -33.65
C LEU A 738 4.44 -14.82 -33.34
N VAL A 739 4.69 -13.89 -34.28
CA VAL A 739 4.48 -12.44 -34.08
C VAL A 739 3.65 -11.85 -35.22
N GLY A 740 2.61 -11.08 -34.90
CA GLY A 740 1.81 -10.38 -35.92
C GLY A 740 2.61 -9.28 -36.62
N GLY A 741 3.09 -8.30 -35.85
CA GLY A 741 3.98 -7.22 -36.32
C GLY A 741 5.27 -7.12 -35.50
N ASN A 742 6.43 -7.05 -36.15
CA ASN A 742 7.75 -6.94 -35.50
C ASN A 742 8.44 -5.64 -35.91
N TYR A 743 8.18 -4.55 -35.19
CA TYR A 743 8.73 -3.22 -35.46
C TYR A 743 8.42 -2.24 -34.31
N GLU A 744 9.09 -1.08 -34.31
CA GLU A 744 8.87 -0.01 -33.33
C GLU A 744 7.57 0.75 -33.65
N TYR A 745 6.68 0.91 -32.66
CA TYR A 745 5.39 1.60 -32.84
C TYR A 745 5.41 3.04 -32.30
N PHE A 746 6.31 3.40 -31.35
CA PHE A 746 6.17 4.63 -30.57
C PHE A 746 7.52 5.30 -30.18
N LEU A 747 7.62 6.61 -30.47
CA LEU A 747 8.50 7.62 -29.85
C LEU A 747 10.00 7.68 -30.20
N GLY A 748 10.45 7.07 -31.31
CA GLY A 748 11.79 7.36 -31.84
C GLY A 748 12.94 6.97 -30.91
N HIS A 749 12.74 5.96 -30.05
CA HIS A 749 13.76 5.39 -29.17
C HIS A 749 14.72 4.45 -29.92
N GLY A 750 14.43 4.15 -31.19
CA GLY A 750 15.41 3.72 -32.16
C GLY A 750 15.90 2.30 -31.99
N ARG A 751 15.09 1.41 -31.42
CA ARG A 751 15.39 -0.04 -31.37
C ARG A 751 14.25 -0.83 -32.04
N PRO A 752 14.52 -1.52 -33.16
CA PRO A 752 13.54 -2.38 -33.80
C PRO A 752 13.23 -3.61 -32.91
N GLY A 753 12.07 -4.24 -33.11
CA GLY A 753 11.75 -5.50 -32.45
C GLY A 753 12.76 -6.60 -32.84
N ILE A 754 13.26 -7.34 -31.85
CA ILE A 754 14.27 -8.39 -32.01
C ILE A 754 13.63 -9.74 -31.70
N ILE A 755 13.77 -10.69 -32.62
CA ILE A 755 13.36 -12.08 -32.46
C ILE A 755 14.61 -12.96 -32.64
N THR A 756 14.97 -13.75 -31.64
CA THR A 756 16.19 -14.58 -31.66
C THR A 756 15.90 -15.99 -31.17
N ARG A 757 16.31 -17.02 -31.90
CA ARG A 757 16.12 -18.43 -31.51
C ARG A 757 14.68 -18.77 -31.11
N CYS A 758 13.72 -18.32 -31.93
CA CYS A 758 12.31 -18.59 -31.71
C CYS A 758 11.73 -19.46 -32.82
N TYR A 759 10.60 -20.11 -32.55
CA TYR A 759 9.91 -20.86 -33.61
C TYR A 759 8.39 -20.88 -33.55
N SER A 760 7.74 -21.19 -34.68
CA SER A 760 6.29 -21.44 -34.76
C SER A 760 5.93 -22.71 -35.56
N THR A 761 4.91 -23.43 -35.09
CA THR A 761 4.42 -24.66 -35.75
C THR A 761 2.90 -24.71 -35.93
N GLY A 762 2.13 -23.84 -35.27
CA GLY A 762 0.68 -23.85 -35.40
C GLY A 762 0.19 -23.32 -36.75
N SER A 763 -1.01 -23.73 -37.17
CA SER A 763 -1.59 -23.31 -38.45
C SER A 763 -1.89 -21.82 -38.47
N VAL A 764 -1.56 -21.13 -39.57
CA VAL A 764 -1.73 -19.68 -39.72
C VAL A 764 -2.65 -19.36 -40.89
N SER A 765 -3.70 -18.57 -40.64
CA SER A 765 -4.67 -18.16 -41.64
C SER A 765 -4.99 -16.67 -41.58
N GLY A 766 -5.05 -16.02 -42.75
CA GLY A 766 -5.51 -14.64 -42.87
C GLY A 766 -5.59 -14.14 -44.29
N SER A 767 -5.91 -12.86 -44.46
CA SER A 767 -6.24 -12.27 -45.77
C SER A 767 -5.13 -11.37 -46.34
N MET A 768 -4.35 -10.72 -45.49
CA MET A 768 -3.29 -9.77 -45.87
C MET A 768 -2.08 -9.93 -44.94
N ASP A 769 -0.86 -9.85 -45.50
CA ASP A 769 0.41 -9.92 -44.76
C ASP A 769 0.47 -11.10 -43.76
N VAL A 770 0.38 -12.32 -44.32
CA VAL A 770 0.32 -13.56 -43.54
C VAL A 770 1.65 -14.31 -43.65
N GLY A 771 2.33 -14.49 -42.52
CA GLY A 771 3.61 -15.17 -42.44
C GLY A 771 3.59 -16.40 -41.54
N GLY A 772 4.46 -17.37 -41.86
CA GLY A 772 4.64 -18.55 -41.02
C GLY A 772 5.17 -18.24 -39.62
N LEU A 773 6.07 -17.25 -39.49
CA LEU A 773 6.66 -16.79 -38.23
C LEU A 773 6.20 -15.36 -37.89
N VAL A 774 6.53 -14.40 -38.75
CA VAL A 774 6.23 -12.97 -38.64
C VAL A 774 5.29 -12.55 -39.78
N GLY A 775 4.17 -11.90 -39.44
CA GLY A 775 3.22 -11.35 -40.42
C GLY A 775 3.78 -10.13 -41.14
N GLU A 776 4.22 -9.13 -40.39
CA GLU A 776 4.79 -7.87 -40.89
C GLU A 776 6.07 -7.49 -40.12
N ASN A 777 7.13 -7.09 -40.81
CA ASN A 777 8.45 -6.84 -40.21
C ASN A 777 9.02 -5.44 -40.50
N THR A 778 8.21 -4.53 -41.06
CA THR A 778 8.65 -3.21 -41.52
C THR A 778 7.64 -2.15 -41.12
N TYR A 779 8.10 -1.04 -40.53
CA TYR A 779 7.27 0.14 -40.28
C TYR A 779 7.81 1.36 -41.03
N PHE A 780 6.88 2.16 -41.55
CA PHE A 780 7.18 3.40 -42.27
C PHE A 780 6.84 4.59 -41.37
N GLU A 781 7.86 5.23 -40.74
CA GLU A 781 7.69 6.47 -39.98
C GLU A 781 7.43 7.68 -40.90
N ASP A 782 8.03 7.70 -42.09
CA ASP A 782 7.89 8.73 -43.14
C ASP A 782 8.38 8.17 -44.49
N MET A 783 8.06 8.82 -45.64
CA MET A 783 8.41 8.38 -47.01
C MET A 783 9.91 8.15 -47.32
N TRP A 784 10.81 8.21 -46.34
CA TRP A 784 12.27 8.25 -46.54
C TRP A 784 13.11 7.38 -45.58
N PHE A 785 12.53 6.68 -44.61
CA PHE A 785 13.28 5.79 -43.70
C PHE A 785 12.49 4.51 -43.36
N GLU A 786 13.02 3.36 -43.77
CA GLU A 786 12.52 2.03 -43.40
C GLU A 786 13.27 1.55 -42.15
N ARG A 787 12.54 1.19 -41.09
CA ARG A 787 13.09 0.44 -39.96
C ARG A 787 12.51 -0.97 -39.98
N GLU A 788 13.38 -1.95 -40.23
CA GLU A 788 13.00 -3.36 -40.20
C GLU A 788 13.27 -3.98 -38.82
N GLY A 789 12.37 -4.85 -38.39
CA GLY A 789 12.57 -5.76 -37.27
C GLY A 789 13.73 -6.73 -37.53
N VAL A 790 14.44 -7.14 -36.49
CA VAL A 790 15.54 -8.11 -36.57
C VAL A 790 15.00 -9.50 -36.24
N VAL A 791 15.22 -10.46 -37.13
CA VAL A 791 14.88 -11.87 -36.90
C VAL A 791 16.13 -12.72 -37.15
N ASN A 792 16.61 -13.41 -36.11
CA ASN A 792 17.84 -14.19 -36.16
C ASN A 792 17.64 -15.62 -35.64
N GLY A 793 18.23 -16.60 -36.33
CA GLY A 793 18.21 -18.02 -35.93
C GLY A 793 16.82 -18.56 -35.59
N SER A 794 15.76 -18.07 -36.26
CA SER A 794 14.36 -18.33 -35.91
C SER A 794 13.58 -18.91 -37.08
N PHE A 795 12.64 -19.80 -36.78
CA PHE A 795 12.11 -20.77 -37.76
C PHE A 795 10.60 -20.94 -37.72
N TRP A 796 9.98 -21.28 -38.85
CA TRP A 796 8.61 -21.83 -38.83
C TRP A 796 8.52 -23.14 -39.60
N ASP A 797 7.59 -23.99 -39.17
CA ASP A 797 7.24 -25.19 -39.93
C ASP A 797 6.31 -24.81 -41.10
N SER A 798 6.84 -24.87 -42.32
CA SER A 798 6.15 -24.50 -43.56
C SER A 798 5.01 -25.45 -43.96
N GLU A 799 5.00 -26.67 -43.40
CA GLU A 799 4.00 -27.70 -43.68
C GLU A 799 2.81 -27.55 -42.71
N THR A 800 3.07 -27.47 -41.41
CA THR A 800 2.01 -27.37 -40.39
C THR A 800 1.41 -25.98 -40.29
N SER A 801 2.20 -24.92 -40.49
CA SER A 801 1.68 -23.55 -40.57
C SER A 801 0.77 -23.35 -41.79
N GLY A 802 0.97 -24.17 -42.84
CA GLY A 802 0.36 -24.01 -44.15
C GLY A 802 0.86 -22.77 -44.90
N ARG A 803 2.01 -22.19 -44.52
CA ARG A 803 2.59 -20.96 -45.09
C ARG A 803 3.97 -21.22 -45.69
N ALA A 804 4.13 -20.87 -46.96
CA ALA A 804 5.42 -20.96 -47.66
C ALA A 804 6.35 -19.76 -47.42
N THR A 805 5.83 -18.65 -46.89
CA THR A 805 6.55 -17.37 -46.74
C THR A 805 6.31 -16.76 -45.37
N SER A 806 7.21 -15.87 -44.96
CA SER A 806 7.07 -15.02 -43.77
C SER A 806 7.85 -13.72 -43.98
N ALA A 807 7.48 -12.64 -43.27
CA ALA A 807 8.21 -11.37 -43.32
C ALA A 807 9.60 -11.44 -42.66
N GLY A 808 9.89 -12.49 -41.87
CA GLY A 808 11.19 -12.75 -41.27
C GLY A 808 11.32 -14.20 -40.80
N GLY A 809 12.56 -14.64 -40.56
CA GLY A 809 12.90 -16.02 -40.18
C GLY A 809 13.11 -16.94 -41.38
N THR A 810 13.29 -18.24 -41.12
CA THR A 810 13.48 -19.27 -42.16
C THR A 810 12.42 -20.36 -42.07
N GLY A 811 11.79 -20.68 -43.20
CA GLY A 811 10.80 -21.76 -43.28
C GLY A 811 11.49 -23.10 -43.48
N LEU A 812 11.10 -24.08 -42.67
CA LEU A 812 11.62 -25.44 -42.67
C LEU A 812 10.48 -26.44 -42.82
N THR A 813 10.78 -27.64 -43.29
CA THR A 813 9.85 -28.77 -43.28
C THR A 813 9.69 -29.32 -41.87
N THR A 814 8.62 -30.09 -41.60
CA THR A 814 8.46 -30.75 -40.30
C THR A 814 9.65 -31.65 -39.98
N ALA A 815 10.18 -32.37 -40.98
CA ALA A 815 11.35 -33.20 -40.78
C ALA A 815 12.58 -32.40 -40.36
N GLU A 816 12.85 -31.25 -40.96
CA GLU A 816 13.98 -30.38 -40.60
C GLU A 816 13.82 -29.76 -39.21
N MET A 817 12.58 -29.37 -38.85
CA MET A 817 12.22 -28.86 -37.52
C MET A 817 12.33 -29.92 -36.41
N GLN A 818 12.45 -31.20 -36.76
CA GLN A 818 12.62 -32.31 -35.83
C GLN A 818 14.08 -32.80 -35.74
N MET A 819 15.03 -32.08 -36.31
CA MET A 819 16.46 -32.41 -36.24
C MET A 819 17.21 -31.40 -35.37
N SER A 820 17.94 -31.87 -34.36
CA SER A 820 18.67 -31.00 -33.41
C SER A 820 19.75 -30.17 -34.09
N GLN A 821 20.44 -30.77 -35.07
CA GLN A 821 21.49 -30.11 -35.84
C GLN A 821 21.01 -28.81 -36.51
N THR A 822 19.75 -28.77 -36.96
CA THR A 822 19.14 -27.59 -37.59
C THR A 822 19.22 -26.36 -36.68
N PHE A 823 18.99 -26.56 -35.38
CA PHE A 823 18.96 -25.51 -34.37
C PHE A 823 20.37 -25.22 -33.82
N LEU A 824 21.21 -26.24 -33.67
CA LEU A 824 22.62 -26.09 -33.30
C LEU A 824 23.37 -25.21 -34.31
N ASP A 825 23.13 -25.39 -35.61
CA ASP A 825 23.75 -24.56 -36.66
C ASP A 825 23.32 -23.09 -36.58
N ALA A 826 22.19 -22.80 -35.91
CA ALA A 826 21.68 -21.47 -35.65
C ALA A 826 22.03 -20.93 -34.24
N GLY A 827 22.87 -21.66 -33.49
CA GLY A 827 23.38 -21.24 -32.18
C GLY A 827 22.41 -21.48 -31.03
N TRP A 828 21.51 -22.46 -31.14
CA TRP A 828 20.67 -22.89 -30.02
C TRP A 828 21.48 -23.78 -29.08
N ASP A 829 21.21 -23.67 -27.79
CA ASP A 829 21.86 -24.43 -26.72
C ASP A 829 20.93 -25.54 -26.22
N PHE A 830 21.32 -26.80 -26.45
CA PHE A 830 20.53 -27.99 -26.12
C PHE A 830 21.13 -28.78 -24.97
N VAL A 831 20.29 -29.39 -24.14
CA VAL A 831 20.73 -30.25 -23.03
C VAL A 831 21.75 -31.30 -23.50
N GLY A 832 22.92 -31.28 -22.87
CA GLY A 832 23.98 -32.28 -23.09
C GLY A 832 24.90 -32.01 -24.27
N GLU A 833 24.83 -30.81 -24.85
CA GLU A 833 25.80 -30.29 -25.81
C GLU A 833 26.70 -29.22 -25.16
N THR A 834 27.80 -28.81 -25.82
CA THR A 834 28.68 -27.75 -25.30
C THR A 834 29.24 -26.83 -26.38
N ALA A 835 28.76 -26.97 -27.62
CA ALA A 835 29.26 -26.24 -28.78
C ALA A 835 28.73 -24.80 -28.81
N ASN A 836 27.50 -24.56 -28.33
CA ASN A 836 26.84 -23.26 -28.39
C ASN A 836 26.51 -22.66 -27.02
N GLY A 837 26.78 -23.38 -25.93
CA GLY A 837 26.61 -22.87 -24.57
C GLY A 837 26.72 -23.99 -23.54
N THR A 838 26.36 -23.67 -22.30
CA THR A 838 26.16 -24.65 -21.21
C THR A 838 24.95 -24.26 -20.37
N GLU A 839 24.07 -23.42 -20.92
CA GLU A 839 22.84 -22.95 -20.28
C GLU A 839 21.72 -23.99 -20.39
N ASP A 840 21.86 -24.98 -21.29
CA ASP A 840 20.94 -26.13 -21.45
C ASP A 840 19.47 -25.66 -21.59
N ILE A 841 19.22 -24.78 -22.57
CA ILE A 841 17.92 -24.09 -22.73
C ILE A 841 16.86 -25.01 -23.34
N TRP A 842 17.25 -25.79 -24.35
CA TRP A 842 16.33 -26.58 -25.18
C TRP A 842 16.54 -28.08 -25.01
N TRP A 843 15.48 -28.85 -25.19
CA TRP A 843 15.52 -30.30 -25.26
C TRP A 843 14.64 -30.79 -26.41
N MET A 844 14.99 -31.92 -27.04
CA MET A 844 14.13 -32.56 -28.03
C MET A 844 14.31 -34.07 -28.11
N ASP A 845 13.23 -34.78 -28.43
CA ASP A 845 13.28 -36.17 -28.90
C ASP A 845 13.45 -36.17 -30.43
N GLU A 846 14.70 -36.28 -30.86
CA GLU A 846 15.10 -36.12 -32.26
C GLU A 846 14.34 -37.04 -33.21
N GLY A 847 13.81 -36.46 -34.29
CA GLY A 847 12.97 -37.13 -35.29
C GLY A 847 11.56 -37.47 -34.82
N LYS A 848 11.14 -37.06 -33.61
CA LYS A 848 9.80 -37.35 -33.06
C LYS A 848 9.01 -36.11 -32.68
N ASP A 849 9.65 -35.10 -32.07
CA ASP A 849 8.99 -33.88 -31.62
C ASP A 849 9.82 -32.63 -31.94
N TYR A 850 9.20 -31.46 -31.79
CA TYR A 850 9.86 -30.16 -31.88
C TYR A 850 10.69 -29.86 -30.62
N PRO A 851 11.64 -28.90 -30.67
CA PRO A 851 12.34 -28.43 -29.49
C PRO A 851 11.39 -27.91 -28.42
N ARG A 852 11.59 -28.31 -27.17
CA ARG A 852 10.87 -27.78 -25.99
C ARG A 852 11.85 -27.14 -25.04
N LEU A 853 11.37 -26.21 -24.23
CA LEU A 853 12.19 -25.57 -23.23
C LEU A 853 12.46 -26.57 -22.11
N TRP A 854 13.70 -26.64 -21.64
CA TRP A 854 14.10 -27.67 -20.69
C TRP A 854 13.35 -27.59 -19.36
N TRP A 855 13.00 -26.37 -18.93
CA TRP A 855 12.21 -26.17 -17.71
C TRP A 855 10.81 -26.78 -17.78
N GLU A 856 10.25 -27.03 -18.98
CA GLU A 856 8.96 -27.71 -19.13
C GLU A 856 8.98 -29.15 -18.59
N LEU A 857 10.15 -29.80 -18.63
CA LEU A 857 10.32 -31.21 -18.26
C LEU A 857 10.70 -31.41 -16.79
N GLN A 858 11.11 -30.35 -16.10
CA GLN A 858 11.47 -30.41 -14.68
C GLN A 858 10.24 -30.40 -13.75
N ILE A 859 9.03 -30.25 -14.29
CA ILE A 859 7.77 -30.19 -13.53
C ILE A 859 7.19 -31.61 -13.26
N ASP A 860 7.76 -32.65 -13.88
CA ASP A 860 7.30 -34.05 -13.76
C ASP A 860 8.17 -34.93 -12.80
N GLU A 861 9.16 -34.36 -12.10
CA GLU A 861 9.93 -35.00 -11.00
C GLU A 861 9.63 -34.36 -9.64
#